data_AF-A0A8B9VRF3-F1
#
_entry.id   AF-A0A8B9VRF3-F1
#
_cell.length_a   1.000
_cell.length_b   1.000
_cell.length_c   1.000
_cell.angle_alpha   90.00
_cell.angle_beta   90.00
_cell.angle_gamma   90.00
#
_symmetry.space_group_name_H-M   'P 1'
#
loop_
_entity.id
_entity.type
_entity.pdbx_description
1 polymer ?
#
loop_
_entity_poly.entity_id
_entity_poly.type
_entity_poly.pdbx_seq_one_letter_code
_entity_poly.pdbx_strand_id
1 'polypeptide(L)'
;MGTFIGVYLPCLQNILGVILFLRLTWIVGTAGVLESFIIVFMCCACTMLTAISMSAIATNGVVPAGGSYYMISRSLGPEFGGAVGLCFYLGTTFAGAMYILGTIEILLTYISPSAAIFKAEDGGEETEAMLNNMRVYGTCIIILMAVVVFVGVKYVNKLALVFLACVILSIIAIYAGVIKTAFDPPDFPICLLGNRTLSKRSFDVCAKFTESNNETKTTTLWRLFCNSSLHNATCDDYFSLNNVTEIQGIPGIMSGVLIDNLWSAYSEKGSIVEKKNQPSVSGSEDVKIGGRPYVFTDIMTYFTMLVGIYFPSVTGIMAGSNRSGDLKDAQKSIPTGTILAISTTSFIYLSCIVLFGACIEGVILRDKFGEAVNGNLVVGTLAWPSPWVIVIGSFFSTCGAGLQSLTGAPRLLQAIARDGIVPFIQVFGHGKANGEPTWALLLTAGICEIGILIASLDSVAPILSMFFLMCYMFVNLACAVQTLLRTPNWRPRFKYYHWTLSFLGMSLCLALMFICSWYYALVAMLIAGCIYKYIEYRGAEKEWGDGIRGLSLNAARYALLRVEDGPPHTKNWRPQLLVLLNLDCEQLVKHPRLLSFTSQLKAGKGLTIVGSVLQGTYLDKCTETQKKYLEELKLGTTFFCTLVGCLNIKQHHSFSLYYLPHMPNDGGMRWKKIASCHIVYDDI
;
A
#
# COMPACT_ATOMS: atom_id res chain seq x y z
N MET A 1 21.29 -3.86 16.38
CA MET A 1 20.86 -5.04 15.59
C MET A 1 21.57 -5.06 14.24
N GLY A 2 21.80 -6.25 13.66
CA GLY A 2 22.34 -6.42 12.31
C GLY A 2 21.23 -6.58 11.25
N THR A 3 21.61 -6.69 9.97
CA THR A 3 20.68 -6.78 8.83
C THR A 3 19.66 -7.92 8.94
N PHE A 4 20.12 -9.11 9.33
CA PHE A 4 19.28 -10.32 9.37
C PHE A 4 18.14 -10.19 10.40
N ILE A 5 18.49 -9.97 11.67
CA ILE A 5 17.53 -9.87 12.78
C ILE A 5 16.75 -8.55 12.76
N GLY A 6 17.40 -7.47 12.33
CA GLY A 6 16.83 -6.11 12.43
C GLY A 6 15.92 -5.73 11.26
N VAL A 7 16.14 -6.28 10.06
CA VAL A 7 15.43 -5.87 8.83
C VAL A 7 14.80 -7.08 8.12
N TYR A 8 15.60 -8.10 7.79
CA TYR A 8 15.15 -9.23 6.97
C TYR A 8 14.04 -10.05 7.65
N LEU A 9 14.24 -10.50 8.90
CA LEU A 9 13.24 -11.30 9.62
C LEU A 9 11.92 -10.53 9.87
N PRO A 10 11.94 -9.25 10.33
CA PRO A 10 10.72 -8.46 10.45
C PRO A 10 10.00 -8.21 9.12
N CYS A 11 10.73 -8.00 8.01
CA CYS A 11 10.11 -7.91 6.68
C CYS A 11 9.44 -9.23 6.30
N LEU A 12 10.16 -10.35 6.43
CA LEU A 12 9.64 -11.67 6.07
C LEU A 12 8.36 -12.00 6.84
N GLN A 13 8.35 -11.71 8.14
CA GLN A 13 7.21 -11.95 9.03
C GLN A 13 5.96 -11.14 8.66
N ASN A 14 6.12 -9.90 8.19
CA ASN A 14 4.97 -9.05 7.85
C ASN A 14 4.47 -9.27 6.42
N ILE A 15 5.31 -9.80 5.52
CA ILE A 15 4.89 -10.17 4.15
C ILE A 15 4.16 -11.53 4.18
N LEU A 16 4.70 -12.53 4.90
CA LEU A 16 4.10 -13.86 4.98
C LEU A 16 2.86 -13.84 5.90
N GLY A 17 1.68 -13.75 5.31
CA GLY A 17 0.42 -13.60 6.03
C GLY A 17 -0.62 -14.69 5.77
N VAL A 18 -1.86 -14.39 6.16
CA VAL A 18 -3.04 -15.28 6.05
C VAL A 18 -3.28 -15.79 4.62
N ILE A 19 -3.03 -14.96 3.61
CA ILE A 19 -3.39 -15.24 2.21
C ILE A 19 -2.64 -16.46 1.67
N LEU A 20 -1.37 -16.64 2.07
CA LEU A 20 -0.56 -17.80 1.67
C LEU A 20 -1.27 -19.12 1.99
N PHE A 21 -1.88 -19.19 3.18
CA PHE A 21 -2.46 -20.42 3.70
C PHE A 21 -3.95 -20.57 3.36
N LEU A 22 -4.73 -19.49 3.40
CA LEU A 22 -6.21 -19.57 3.29
C LEU A 22 -6.75 -19.30 1.88
N ARG A 23 -6.01 -18.60 1.03
CA ARG A 23 -6.56 -18.09 -0.24
C ARG A 23 -5.70 -18.43 -1.45
N LEU A 24 -4.41 -18.72 -1.29
CA LEU A 24 -3.53 -18.99 -2.44
C LEU A 24 -3.99 -20.21 -3.25
N THR A 25 -4.39 -21.31 -2.60
CA THR A 25 -4.93 -22.50 -3.29
C THR A 25 -6.19 -22.18 -4.08
N TRP A 26 -7.07 -21.36 -3.51
CA TRP A 26 -8.30 -20.91 -4.15
C TRP A 26 -8.07 -19.97 -5.34
N ILE A 27 -7.10 -19.06 -5.24
CA ILE A 27 -6.68 -18.22 -6.37
C ILE A 27 -6.15 -19.10 -7.51
N VAL A 28 -5.31 -20.09 -7.19
CA VAL A 28 -4.77 -21.04 -8.19
C VAL A 28 -5.87 -21.87 -8.84
N GLY A 29 -6.88 -22.33 -8.07
CA GLY A 29 -8.00 -23.10 -8.62
C GLY A 29 -8.95 -22.30 -9.51
N THR A 30 -9.14 -21.01 -9.22
CA THR A 30 -10.11 -20.16 -9.92
C THR A 30 -9.51 -19.49 -11.16
N ALA A 31 -8.32 -18.89 -11.05
CA ALA A 31 -7.63 -18.27 -12.19
C ALA A 31 -6.81 -19.28 -13.01
N GLY A 32 -6.58 -20.48 -12.48
CA GLY A 32 -5.62 -21.41 -13.07
C GLY A 32 -4.18 -20.98 -12.80
N VAL A 33 -3.22 -21.86 -13.12
CA VAL A 33 -1.80 -21.64 -12.83
C VAL A 33 -1.22 -20.45 -13.60
N LEU A 34 -1.58 -20.28 -14.88
CA LEU A 34 -0.99 -19.26 -15.74
C LEU A 34 -1.40 -17.84 -15.33
N GLU A 35 -2.71 -17.59 -15.16
CA GLU A 35 -3.19 -16.27 -14.75
C GLU A 35 -2.79 -15.97 -13.29
N SER A 36 -2.80 -16.95 -12.39
CA SER A 36 -2.31 -16.79 -11.01
C SER A 36 -0.84 -16.37 -10.98
N PHE A 37 0.00 -16.97 -11.82
CA PHE A 37 1.41 -16.59 -11.94
C PHE A 37 1.56 -15.11 -12.37
N ILE A 38 0.74 -14.66 -13.32
CA ILE A 38 0.72 -13.25 -13.77
C ILE A 38 0.27 -12.32 -12.64
N ILE A 39 -0.80 -12.66 -11.91
CA ILE A 39 -1.30 -11.87 -10.77
C ILE A 39 -0.19 -11.66 -9.74
N VAL A 40 0.47 -12.75 -9.34
CA VAL A 40 1.53 -12.72 -8.33
C VAL A 40 2.77 -11.98 -8.84
N PHE A 41 3.18 -12.23 -10.08
CA PHE A 41 4.32 -11.54 -10.68
C PHE A 41 4.12 -10.03 -10.74
N MET A 42 2.94 -9.55 -11.16
CA MET A 42 2.63 -8.12 -11.19
C MET A 42 2.67 -7.49 -9.78
N CYS A 43 2.09 -8.16 -8.79
CA CYS A 43 2.09 -7.68 -7.41
C CYS A 43 3.51 -7.64 -6.80
N CYS A 44 4.32 -8.68 -7.03
CA CYS A 44 5.71 -8.74 -6.60
C CYS A 44 6.59 -7.70 -7.31
N ALA A 45 6.38 -7.47 -8.60
CA ALA A 45 7.09 -6.43 -9.35
C ALA A 45 6.78 -5.02 -8.78
N CYS A 46 5.52 -4.75 -8.45
CA CYS A 46 5.08 -3.52 -7.81
C CYS A 46 5.87 -3.20 -6.53
N THR A 47 5.97 -4.19 -5.64
CA THR A 47 6.59 -4.01 -4.33
C THR A 47 8.11 -4.02 -4.43
N MET A 48 8.70 -4.77 -5.37
CA MET A 48 10.13 -4.73 -5.67
C MET A 48 10.57 -3.35 -6.16
N LEU A 49 9.84 -2.74 -7.11
CA LEU A 49 10.14 -1.39 -7.59
C LEU A 49 10.03 -0.36 -6.47
N THR A 50 9.00 -0.49 -5.64
CA THR A 50 8.81 0.38 -4.46
C THR A 50 9.94 0.20 -3.44
N ALA A 51 10.46 -1.02 -3.25
CA ALA A 51 11.60 -1.28 -2.38
C ALA A 51 12.90 -0.65 -2.89
N ILE A 52 13.09 -0.55 -4.21
CA ILE A 52 14.21 0.18 -4.80
C ILE A 52 14.08 1.68 -4.49
N SER A 53 12.88 2.25 -4.64
CA SER A 53 12.62 3.66 -4.28
C SER A 53 12.81 3.91 -2.78
N MET A 54 12.34 3.01 -1.92
CA MET A 54 12.58 3.06 -0.47
C MET A 54 14.07 2.94 -0.12
N SER A 55 14.83 2.14 -0.87
CA SER A 55 16.28 2.03 -0.69
C SER A 55 17.02 3.32 -1.05
N ALA A 56 16.53 4.06 -2.05
CA ALA A 56 17.04 5.39 -2.39
C ALA A 56 16.77 6.39 -1.26
N ILE A 57 15.57 6.36 -0.66
CA ILE A 57 15.22 7.19 0.51
C ILE A 57 16.15 6.84 1.69
N ALA A 58 16.31 5.56 2.03
CA ALA A 58 17.14 5.11 3.15
C ALA A 58 18.64 5.44 3.00
N THR A 59 19.12 5.70 1.78
CA THR A 59 20.51 6.09 1.51
C THR A 59 20.70 7.59 1.29
N ASN A 60 19.60 8.37 1.33
CA ASN A 60 19.61 9.81 1.22
C ASN A 60 19.78 10.46 2.60
N GLY A 61 20.94 11.07 2.84
CA GLY A 61 21.24 11.72 4.13
C GLY A 61 21.42 10.73 5.28
N VAL A 62 21.38 11.24 6.52
CA VAL A 62 21.49 10.43 7.74
C VAL A 62 20.13 9.83 8.08
N VAL A 63 20.07 8.51 8.30
CA VAL A 63 18.82 7.84 8.65
C VAL A 63 18.47 8.15 10.11
N PRO A 64 17.36 8.87 10.38
CA PRO A 64 16.97 9.18 11.74
C PRO A 64 16.46 7.94 12.48
N ALA A 65 16.66 7.93 13.81
CA ALA A 65 16.00 6.99 14.70
C ALA A 65 14.52 7.40 14.81
N GLY A 66 13.60 6.56 14.30
CA GLY A 66 12.18 6.90 14.31
C GLY A 66 11.28 5.99 13.47
N GLY A 67 11.84 5.11 12.65
CA GLY A 67 11.06 4.20 11.80
C GLY A 67 10.84 4.71 10.38
N SER A 68 9.94 4.05 9.65
CA SER A 68 9.58 4.34 8.25
C SER A 68 9.13 5.78 8.03
N TYR A 69 8.21 6.28 8.86
CA TYR A 69 7.67 7.64 8.70
C TYR A 69 8.71 8.74 8.83
N TYR A 70 9.55 8.70 9.88
CA TYR A 70 10.61 9.71 10.06
C TYR A 70 11.64 9.68 8.93
N MET A 71 11.93 8.49 8.40
CA MET A 71 12.80 8.36 7.23
C MET A 71 12.18 9.04 6.01
N ILE A 72 10.90 8.79 5.72
CA ILE A 72 10.19 9.35 4.58
C ILE A 72 10.00 10.87 4.73
N SER A 73 9.55 11.35 5.89
CA SER A 73 9.23 12.76 6.11
C SER A 73 10.47 13.67 6.06
N ARG A 74 11.62 13.18 6.51
CA ARG A 74 12.88 13.96 6.51
C ARG A 74 13.57 13.95 5.15
N SER A 75 13.46 12.86 4.39
CA SER A 75 14.05 12.78 3.06
C SER A 75 13.16 13.42 1.98
N LEU A 76 11.84 13.27 2.05
CA LEU A 76 10.91 13.74 1.02
C LEU A 76 10.24 15.08 1.33
N GLY A 77 10.23 15.51 2.59
CA GLY A 77 9.50 16.69 3.06
C GLY A 77 8.23 16.32 3.85
N PRO A 78 7.72 17.26 4.67
CA PRO A 78 6.60 17.02 5.57
C PRO A 78 5.28 16.76 4.82
N GLU A 79 5.09 17.30 3.62
CA GLU A 79 3.86 17.16 2.82
C GLU A 79 3.69 15.71 2.34
N PHE A 80 4.73 15.17 1.71
CA PHE A 80 4.76 13.77 1.30
C PHE A 80 4.79 12.83 2.50
N GLY A 81 5.59 13.15 3.53
CA GLY A 81 5.68 12.34 4.75
C GLY A 81 4.34 12.19 5.46
N GLY A 82 3.58 13.27 5.62
CA GLY A 82 2.28 13.24 6.29
C GLY A 82 1.21 12.51 5.50
N ALA A 83 1.09 12.75 4.18
CA ALA A 83 0.12 12.06 3.34
C ALA A 83 0.42 10.54 3.28
N VAL A 84 1.67 10.17 2.99
CA VAL A 84 2.11 8.76 2.96
C VAL A 84 1.93 8.09 4.32
N GLY A 85 2.27 8.80 5.41
CA GLY A 85 2.13 8.32 6.78
C GLY A 85 0.69 8.02 7.17
N LEU A 86 -0.25 8.90 6.82
CA LEU A 86 -1.68 8.69 7.10
C LEU A 86 -2.28 7.54 6.28
N CYS A 87 -1.93 7.41 5.00
CA CYS A 87 -2.35 6.27 4.18
C CYS A 87 -1.77 4.96 4.71
N PHE A 88 -0.49 4.95 5.11
CA PHE A 88 0.16 3.78 5.69
C PHE A 88 -0.46 3.41 7.05
N TYR A 89 -0.87 4.40 7.85
CA TYR A 89 -1.62 4.19 9.10
C TYR A 89 -2.96 3.50 8.86
N LEU A 90 -3.77 4.01 7.93
CA LEU A 90 -5.06 3.40 7.61
C LEU A 90 -4.88 1.98 7.05
N GLY A 91 -3.92 1.78 6.14
CA GLY A 91 -3.58 0.47 5.61
C GLY A 91 -3.18 -0.52 6.70
N THR A 92 -2.21 -0.17 7.56
CA THR A 92 -1.80 -1.05 8.66
C THR A 92 -2.92 -1.35 9.66
N THR A 93 -3.86 -0.44 9.85
CA THR A 93 -5.02 -0.65 10.73
C THR A 93 -6.01 -1.65 10.11
N PHE A 94 -6.39 -1.49 8.83
CA PHE A 94 -7.22 -2.47 8.14
C PHE A 94 -6.54 -3.84 7.95
N ALA A 95 -5.20 -3.88 7.86
CA ALA A 95 -4.44 -5.14 7.90
C ALA A 95 -4.64 -5.87 9.23
N GLY A 96 -4.63 -5.14 10.35
CA GLY A 96 -4.93 -5.69 11.67
C GLY A 96 -6.29 -6.38 11.71
N ALA A 97 -7.34 -5.73 11.19
CA ALA A 97 -8.67 -6.32 11.09
C ALA A 97 -8.69 -7.58 10.21
N MET A 98 -8.04 -7.53 9.03
CA MET A 98 -7.94 -8.67 8.12
C MET A 98 -7.27 -9.89 8.78
N TYR A 99 -6.17 -9.69 9.51
CA TYR A 99 -5.49 -10.78 10.19
C TYR A 99 -6.33 -11.38 11.33
N ILE A 100 -7.08 -10.55 12.07
CA ILE A 100 -7.99 -11.03 13.13
C ILE A 100 -9.13 -11.86 12.53
N LEU A 101 -9.76 -11.39 11.44
CA LEU A 101 -10.78 -12.17 10.72
C LEU A 101 -10.20 -13.49 10.22
N GLY A 102 -8.99 -13.48 9.69
CA GLY A 102 -8.27 -14.70 9.29
C GLY A 102 -8.03 -15.68 10.44
N THR A 103 -7.62 -15.19 11.62
CA THR A 103 -7.44 -16.02 12.82
C THR A 103 -8.76 -16.68 13.25
N ILE A 104 -9.88 -15.98 13.14
CA ILE A 104 -11.20 -16.50 13.52
C ILE A 104 -11.72 -17.49 12.50
N GLU A 105 -11.49 -17.24 11.21
CA GLU A 105 -11.81 -18.20 10.16
C GLU A 105 -11.09 -19.53 10.40
N ILE A 106 -9.81 -19.48 10.80
CA ILE A 106 -9.06 -20.70 11.15
C ILE A 106 -9.65 -21.37 12.40
N LEU A 107 -9.99 -20.58 13.42
CA LEU A 107 -10.52 -21.07 14.68
C LEU A 107 -11.88 -21.77 14.51
N LEU A 108 -12.84 -21.12 13.84
CA LEU A 108 -14.21 -21.61 13.67
C LEU A 108 -14.31 -22.70 12.61
N THR A 109 -13.51 -22.64 11.54
CA THR A 109 -13.65 -23.59 10.42
C THR A 109 -12.86 -24.88 10.65
N TYR A 110 -11.63 -24.77 11.18
CA TYR A 110 -10.67 -25.88 11.20
C TYR A 110 -10.34 -26.40 12.60
N ILE A 111 -10.42 -25.57 13.65
CA ILE A 111 -10.05 -25.98 15.01
C ILE A 111 -11.28 -26.42 15.82
N SER A 112 -12.32 -25.60 15.90
CA SER A 112 -13.51 -25.89 16.72
C SER A 112 -14.80 -25.40 16.04
N PRO A 113 -15.35 -26.17 15.08
CA PRO A 113 -16.62 -25.84 14.43
C PRO A 113 -17.81 -25.92 15.39
N SER A 114 -17.72 -26.72 16.46
CA SER A 114 -18.78 -26.85 17.47
C SER A 114 -18.99 -25.58 18.31
N ALA A 115 -18.00 -24.68 18.35
CA ALA A 115 -18.01 -23.46 19.16
C ALA A 115 -18.81 -22.31 18.51
N ALA A 116 -19.36 -22.47 17.30
CA ALA A 116 -20.23 -21.47 16.69
C ALA A 116 -21.45 -21.16 17.58
N ILE A 117 -21.67 -19.87 17.87
CA ILE A 117 -22.74 -19.37 18.73
C ILE A 117 -24.07 -19.34 17.94
N PHE A 118 -24.02 -18.80 16.73
CA PHE A 118 -25.13 -18.79 15.80
C PHE A 118 -25.01 -19.99 14.86
N LYS A 119 -25.89 -20.97 15.02
CA LYS A 119 -26.02 -22.11 14.09
C LYS A 119 -27.31 -21.90 13.31
N ALA A 120 -27.23 -21.90 11.98
CA ALA A 120 -28.42 -21.81 11.15
C ALA A 120 -29.22 -23.11 11.25
N GLU A 121 -30.54 -23.00 11.42
CA GLU A 121 -31.46 -24.15 11.42
C GLU A 121 -31.87 -24.53 9.98
N ASP A 122 -31.85 -23.57 9.04
CA ASP A 122 -32.15 -23.75 7.62
C ASP A 122 -30.95 -23.42 6.71
N GLY A 123 -30.74 -24.23 5.66
CA GLY A 123 -29.58 -24.15 4.76
C GLY A 123 -29.45 -22.86 3.93
N GLY A 124 -30.44 -21.96 3.97
CA GLY A 124 -30.39 -20.66 3.31
C GLY A 124 -29.71 -19.55 4.14
N GLU A 125 -29.61 -19.71 5.46
CA GLU A 125 -29.12 -18.68 6.38
C GLU A 125 -27.69 -18.96 6.91
N GLU A 126 -27.04 -20.03 6.44
CA GLU A 126 -25.72 -20.46 6.91
C GLU A 126 -24.65 -19.38 6.76
N THR A 127 -24.65 -18.64 5.65
CA THR A 127 -23.67 -17.58 5.40
C THR A 127 -23.85 -16.40 6.37
N GLU A 128 -25.09 -16.06 6.70
CA GLU A 128 -25.38 -14.94 7.61
C GLU A 128 -25.02 -15.31 9.06
N ALA A 129 -25.33 -16.54 9.47
CA ALA A 129 -24.92 -17.08 10.76
C ALA A 129 -23.39 -17.08 10.91
N MET A 130 -22.66 -17.50 9.88
CA MET A 130 -21.19 -17.49 9.88
C MET A 130 -20.62 -16.07 10.01
N LEU A 131 -21.16 -15.09 9.26
CA LEU A 131 -20.72 -13.69 9.37
C LEU A 131 -20.98 -13.11 10.77
N ASN A 132 -22.11 -13.43 11.40
CA ASN A 132 -22.41 -12.98 12.76
C ASN A 132 -21.46 -13.61 13.80
N ASN A 133 -21.08 -14.88 13.64
CA ASN A 133 -20.03 -15.50 14.46
C ASN A 133 -18.69 -14.78 14.30
N MET A 134 -18.28 -14.46 13.06
CA MET A 134 -17.05 -13.71 12.81
C MET A 134 -17.01 -12.35 13.51
N ARG A 135 -18.15 -11.63 13.53
CA ARG A 135 -18.27 -10.33 14.23
C ARG A 135 -18.03 -10.49 15.73
N VAL A 136 -18.75 -11.39 16.40
CA VAL A 136 -18.67 -11.55 17.86
C VAL A 136 -17.27 -12.00 18.28
N TYR A 137 -16.74 -13.07 17.69
CA TYR A 137 -15.38 -13.52 18.01
C TYR A 137 -14.33 -12.47 17.61
N GLY A 138 -14.58 -11.72 16.54
CA GLY A 138 -13.80 -10.57 16.07
C GLY A 138 -13.60 -9.54 17.17
N THR A 139 -14.73 -9.04 17.69
CA THR A 139 -14.76 -8.04 18.76
C THR A 139 -14.06 -8.53 20.03
N CYS A 140 -14.21 -9.81 20.39
CA CYS A 140 -13.54 -10.39 21.55
C CYS A 140 -12.01 -10.45 21.36
N ILE A 141 -11.54 -10.91 20.20
CA ILE A 141 -10.09 -11.06 19.93
C ILE A 141 -9.41 -9.70 19.81
N ILE A 142 -10.03 -8.71 19.18
CA ILE A 142 -9.43 -7.37 19.09
C ILE A 142 -9.30 -6.72 20.48
N ILE A 143 -10.29 -6.86 21.35
CA ILE A 143 -10.20 -6.35 22.74
C ILE A 143 -9.05 -7.04 23.46
N LEU A 144 -8.95 -8.37 23.35
CA LEU A 144 -7.86 -9.14 23.97
C LEU A 144 -6.48 -8.71 23.44
N MET A 145 -6.33 -8.58 22.12
CA MET A 145 -5.08 -8.12 21.51
C MET A 145 -4.74 -6.68 21.92
N ALA A 146 -5.72 -5.78 21.99
CA ALA A 146 -5.51 -4.40 22.42
C ALA A 146 -5.04 -4.33 23.89
N VAL A 147 -5.60 -5.17 24.77
CA VAL A 147 -5.14 -5.30 26.16
C VAL A 147 -3.71 -5.80 26.23
N VAL A 148 -3.36 -6.84 25.45
CA VAL A 148 -1.98 -7.36 25.39
C VAL A 148 -0.99 -6.27 24.93
N VAL A 149 -1.35 -5.49 23.91
CA VAL A 149 -0.54 -4.37 23.43
C VAL A 149 -0.43 -3.25 24.47
N PHE A 150 -1.50 -2.97 25.21
CA PHE A 150 -1.52 -1.93 26.25
C PHE A 150 -0.67 -2.27 27.49
N VAL A 151 -0.61 -3.56 27.86
CA VAL A 151 0.17 -4.05 29.02
C VAL A 151 1.67 -3.99 28.74
N GLY A 152 2.12 -4.28 27.51
CA GLY A 152 3.49 -3.96 27.12
C GLY A 152 3.97 -4.59 25.82
N VAL A 153 4.48 -3.75 24.92
CA VAL A 153 4.96 -4.17 23.59
C VAL A 153 6.26 -4.99 23.65
N LYS A 154 6.98 -4.95 24.78
CA LYS A 154 8.21 -5.72 25.00
C LYS A 154 7.96 -7.23 24.86
N TYR A 155 6.82 -7.73 25.35
CA TYR A 155 6.47 -9.14 25.25
C TYR A 155 6.12 -9.54 23.83
N VAL A 156 5.34 -8.70 23.13
CA VAL A 156 4.98 -8.91 21.71
C VAL A 156 6.23 -9.03 20.83
N ASN A 157 7.24 -8.18 21.06
CA ASN A 157 8.49 -8.24 20.31
C ASN A 157 9.31 -9.52 20.56
N LYS A 158 9.23 -10.11 21.76
CA LYS A 158 9.88 -11.41 22.03
C LYS A 158 9.11 -12.56 21.39
N LEU A 159 7.77 -12.54 21.48
CA LEU A 159 6.89 -13.54 20.86
C LEU A 159 6.96 -13.52 19.32
N ALA A 160 7.27 -12.38 18.72
CA ALA A 160 7.40 -12.24 17.27
C ALA A 160 8.34 -13.28 16.63
N LEU A 161 9.47 -13.60 17.28
CA LEU A 161 10.40 -14.62 16.79
C LEU A 161 9.80 -16.03 16.81
N VAL A 162 8.97 -16.32 17.81
CA VAL A 162 8.25 -17.61 17.92
C VAL A 162 7.23 -17.73 16.78
N PHE A 163 6.45 -16.67 16.53
CA PHE A 163 5.49 -16.66 15.42
C PHE A 163 6.18 -16.83 14.06
N LEU A 164 7.34 -16.21 13.87
CA LEU A 164 8.12 -16.39 12.65
C LEU A 164 8.63 -17.83 12.49
N ALA A 165 9.06 -18.48 13.58
CA ALA A 165 9.45 -19.88 13.53
C ALA A 165 8.29 -20.80 13.09
N CYS A 166 7.07 -20.56 13.60
CA CYS A 166 5.87 -21.29 13.17
C CYS A 166 5.60 -21.14 11.68
N VAL A 167 5.76 -19.94 11.12
CA VAL A 167 5.60 -19.68 9.68
C VAL A 167 6.61 -20.47 8.85
N ILE A 168 7.89 -20.40 9.22
CA ILE A 168 8.97 -21.07 8.48
C ILE A 168 8.77 -22.60 8.52
N LEU A 169 8.43 -23.16 9.69
CA LEU A 169 8.14 -24.59 9.82
C LEU A 169 6.94 -25.01 8.96
N SER A 170 5.90 -24.18 8.89
CA SER A 170 4.73 -24.45 8.04
C SER A 170 5.10 -24.47 6.56
N ILE A 171 5.93 -23.53 6.10
CA ILE A 171 6.39 -23.47 4.71
C ILE A 171 7.26 -24.69 4.38
N ILE A 172 8.16 -25.09 5.28
CA ILE A 172 8.98 -26.30 5.10
C ILE A 172 8.09 -27.55 5.03
N ALA A 173 7.04 -27.64 5.86
CA ALA A 173 6.08 -28.75 5.84
C ALA A 173 5.32 -28.85 4.51
N ILE A 174 4.98 -27.72 3.87
CA ILE A 174 4.38 -27.69 2.53
C ILE A 174 5.35 -28.25 1.49
N TYR A 175 6.60 -27.77 1.46
CA TYR A 175 7.59 -28.26 0.49
C TYR A 175 7.93 -29.74 0.71
N ALA A 176 8.08 -30.18 1.96
CA ALA A 176 8.32 -31.59 2.29
C ALA A 176 7.14 -32.46 1.83
N GLY A 177 5.91 -31.98 2.03
CA GLY A 177 4.69 -32.62 1.56
C GLY A 177 4.66 -32.78 0.04
N VAL A 178 4.94 -31.71 -0.71
CA VAL A 178 5.04 -31.76 -2.18
C VAL A 178 6.06 -32.79 -2.66
N ILE A 179 7.27 -32.80 -2.07
CA ILE A 179 8.30 -33.78 -2.44
C ILE A 179 7.82 -35.21 -2.13
N LYS A 180 7.15 -35.40 -0.99
CA LYS A 180 6.58 -36.71 -0.63
C LYS A 180 5.54 -37.18 -1.65
N THR A 181 4.69 -36.29 -2.18
CA THR A 181 3.67 -36.67 -3.18
C THR A 181 4.24 -37.27 -4.46
N ALA A 182 5.53 -37.07 -4.75
CA ALA A 182 6.19 -37.70 -5.89
C ALA A 182 6.39 -39.20 -5.71
N PHE A 183 6.49 -39.68 -4.46
CA PHE A 183 6.75 -41.08 -4.14
C PHE A 183 5.53 -41.78 -3.53
N ASP A 184 4.83 -41.08 -2.65
CA ASP A 184 3.74 -41.60 -1.83
C ASP A 184 2.69 -40.49 -1.62
N PRO A 185 1.74 -40.33 -2.57
CA PRO A 185 0.69 -39.33 -2.48
C PRO A 185 -0.23 -39.60 -1.29
N PRO A 186 -0.69 -38.57 -0.57
CA PRO A 186 -1.62 -38.76 0.53
C PRO A 186 -3.01 -39.17 0.02
N ASP A 187 -3.62 -40.14 0.69
CA ASP A 187 -4.94 -40.66 0.36
C ASP A 187 -6.05 -39.75 0.93
N PHE A 188 -6.42 -38.74 0.15
CA PHE A 188 -7.62 -37.92 0.37
C PHE A 188 -8.62 -38.14 -0.77
N PRO A 189 -9.52 -39.12 -0.66
CA PRO A 189 -10.52 -39.36 -1.68
C PRO A 189 -11.63 -38.30 -1.64
N ILE A 190 -12.11 -37.92 -2.81
CA ILE A 190 -13.24 -37.01 -3.02
C ILE A 190 -14.35 -37.70 -3.79
N CYS A 191 -15.59 -37.30 -3.50
CA CYS A 191 -16.78 -37.92 -4.06
C CYS A 191 -17.41 -37.04 -5.14
N LEU A 192 -17.63 -37.61 -6.32
CA LEU A 192 -18.24 -36.96 -7.47
C LEU A 192 -19.52 -37.68 -7.87
N LEU A 193 -20.57 -36.90 -8.17
CA LEU A 193 -21.81 -37.39 -8.77
C LEU A 193 -21.86 -36.94 -10.22
N GLY A 194 -21.57 -37.84 -11.16
CA GLY A 194 -21.30 -37.46 -12.55
C GLY A 194 -20.12 -36.48 -12.59
N ASN A 195 -20.36 -35.23 -12.98
CA ASN A 195 -19.34 -34.17 -12.99
C ASN A 195 -19.36 -33.25 -11.76
N ARG A 196 -20.34 -33.38 -10.85
CA ARG A 196 -20.58 -32.47 -9.72
C ARG A 196 -19.86 -32.92 -8.45
N THR A 197 -19.25 -31.98 -7.73
CA THR A 197 -18.53 -32.26 -6.49
C THR A 197 -19.46 -32.26 -5.28
N LEU A 198 -19.34 -33.30 -4.44
CA LEU A 198 -20.15 -33.46 -3.23
C LEU A 198 -19.38 -33.07 -1.97
N SER A 199 -20.09 -32.48 -1.00
CA SER A 199 -19.57 -32.11 0.32
C SER A 199 -19.43 -33.35 1.21
N LYS A 200 -18.19 -33.72 1.54
CA LYS A 200 -17.89 -34.97 2.27
C LYS A 200 -18.36 -34.92 3.74
N ARG A 201 -18.63 -33.75 4.30
CA ARG A 201 -19.16 -33.59 5.68
C ARG A 201 -20.55 -34.20 5.87
N SER A 202 -21.32 -34.34 4.80
CA SER A 202 -22.72 -34.76 4.89
C SER A 202 -22.92 -36.29 4.88
N PHE A 203 -21.89 -37.07 4.53
CA PHE A 203 -22.00 -38.52 4.38
C PHE A 203 -20.67 -39.27 4.55
N ASP A 204 -20.72 -40.48 5.11
CA ASP A 204 -19.54 -41.27 5.43
C ASP A 204 -18.98 -42.02 4.20
N VAL A 205 -19.86 -42.65 3.41
CA VAL A 205 -19.47 -43.55 2.31
C VAL A 205 -19.82 -42.93 0.96
N CYS A 206 -18.85 -42.88 0.04
CA CYS A 206 -19.03 -42.40 -1.35
C CYS A 206 -19.62 -43.49 -2.25
N ALA A 207 -20.80 -43.98 -1.90
CA ALA A 207 -21.52 -44.97 -2.71
C ALA A 207 -23.03 -44.78 -2.54
N LYS A 208 -23.83 -45.20 -3.52
CA LYS A 208 -25.29 -45.19 -3.42
C LYS A 208 -25.81 -46.30 -2.48
N PHE A 209 -25.12 -47.44 -2.50
CA PHE A 209 -25.47 -48.63 -1.73
C PHE A 209 -24.22 -49.18 -1.05
N THR A 210 -24.39 -49.76 0.13
CA THR A 210 -23.36 -50.53 0.83
C THR A 210 -23.88 -51.92 1.13
N GLU A 211 -23.03 -52.93 0.95
CA GLU A 211 -23.36 -54.29 1.37
C GLU A 211 -23.03 -54.47 2.84
N SER A 212 -24.03 -54.80 3.64
CA SER A 212 -23.86 -55.12 5.06
C SER A 212 -24.65 -56.38 5.35
N ASN A 213 -23.94 -57.48 5.70
CA ASN A 213 -24.50 -58.80 5.95
C ASN A 213 -25.30 -59.40 4.76
N ASN A 214 -24.74 -59.36 3.54
CA ASN A 214 -25.39 -59.81 2.29
C ASN A 214 -26.69 -59.08 1.93
N GLU A 215 -27.04 -58.01 2.65
CA GLU A 215 -28.14 -57.11 2.30
C GLU A 215 -27.58 -55.80 1.75
N THR A 216 -28.13 -55.35 0.62
CA THR A 216 -27.85 -54.05 0.05
C THR A 216 -28.61 -52.99 0.85
N LYS A 217 -27.88 -52.18 1.62
CA LYS A 217 -28.46 -51.05 2.37
C LYS A 217 -28.18 -49.75 1.64
N THR A 218 -29.17 -48.86 1.60
CA THR A 218 -28.99 -47.50 1.08
C THR A 218 -28.10 -46.70 2.02
N THR A 219 -27.18 -45.92 1.47
CA THR A 219 -26.27 -45.07 2.27
C THR A 219 -26.94 -43.80 2.79
N THR A 220 -26.25 -43.07 3.66
CA THR A 220 -26.65 -41.72 4.07
C THR A 220 -26.74 -40.77 2.87
N LEU A 221 -25.85 -40.94 1.88
CA LEU A 221 -25.89 -40.19 0.62
C LEU A 221 -27.23 -40.39 -0.13
N TRP A 222 -27.79 -41.60 -0.14
CA TRP A 222 -29.09 -41.87 -0.74
C TRP A 222 -30.22 -41.04 -0.09
N ARG A 223 -30.21 -40.90 1.24
CA ARG A 223 -31.21 -40.11 1.98
C ARG A 223 -31.15 -38.61 1.69
N LEU A 224 -29.99 -38.11 1.25
CA LEU A 224 -29.83 -36.68 0.90
C LEU A 224 -30.45 -36.35 -0.47
N PHE A 225 -30.57 -37.33 -1.37
CA PHE A 225 -31.10 -37.15 -2.72
C PHE A 225 -32.46 -37.82 -2.98
N CYS A 226 -32.93 -38.65 -2.04
CA CYS A 226 -34.18 -39.41 -2.15
C CYS A 226 -35.02 -39.26 -0.88
N ASN A 227 -36.35 -39.25 -1.04
CA ASN A 227 -37.29 -39.01 0.08
C ASN A 227 -37.30 -40.13 1.15
N SER A 228 -36.83 -41.34 0.84
CA SER A 228 -36.81 -42.44 1.80
C SER A 228 -35.60 -43.36 1.59
N SER A 229 -35.28 -44.18 2.60
CA SER A 229 -34.21 -45.18 2.54
C SER A 229 -34.61 -46.48 1.84
N LEU A 230 -35.77 -46.51 1.17
CA LEU A 230 -36.22 -47.65 0.40
C LEU A 230 -35.74 -47.50 -1.06
N HIS A 231 -35.51 -48.62 -1.74
CA HIS A 231 -35.07 -48.62 -3.15
C HIS A 231 -36.12 -48.01 -4.11
N ASN A 232 -37.41 -48.06 -3.76
CA ASN A 232 -38.50 -47.52 -4.57
C ASN A 232 -38.78 -46.03 -4.29
N ALA A 233 -37.88 -45.32 -3.62
CA ALA A 233 -38.04 -43.90 -3.33
C ALA A 233 -37.97 -43.07 -4.62
N THR A 234 -38.76 -41.99 -4.69
CA THR A 234 -38.55 -40.93 -5.67
C THR A 234 -37.25 -40.20 -5.34
N CYS A 235 -36.31 -40.24 -6.28
CA CYS A 235 -35.00 -39.60 -6.18
C CYS A 235 -34.90 -38.46 -7.19
N ASP A 236 -33.91 -37.60 -6.98
CA ASP A 236 -33.54 -36.59 -7.96
C ASP A 236 -33.13 -37.20 -9.31
N ASP A 237 -33.58 -36.58 -10.40
CA ASP A 237 -33.32 -37.04 -11.77
C ASP A 237 -31.82 -37.15 -12.06
N TYR A 238 -31.05 -36.11 -11.71
CA TYR A 238 -29.60 -36.11 -11.94
C TYR A 238 -28.89 -37.21 -11.13
N PHE A 239 -29.34 -37.48 -9.90
CA PHE A 239 -28.80 -38.55 -9.06
C PHE A 239 -29.14 -39.95 -9.61
N SER A 240 -30.31 -40.13 -10.23
CA SER A 240 -30.68 -41.42 -10.83
C SER A 240 -29.88 -41.73 -12.09
N LEU A 241 -29.64 -40.72 -12.94
CA LEU A 241 -28.99 -40.85 -14.24
C LEU A 241 -27.45 -41.01 -14.15
N ASN A 242 -26.83 -40.43 -13.12
CA ASN A 242 -25.37 -40.38 -13.01
C ASN A 242 -24.82 -41.33 -11.93
N ASN A 243 -23.66 -41.92 -12.20
CA ASN A 243 -22.95 -42.75 -11.23
C ASN A 243 -22.19 -41.91 -10.20
N VAL A 244 -22.04 -42.45 -9.00
CA VAL A 244 -21.18 -41.88 -7.96
C VAL A 244 -19.78 -42.47 -8.14
N THR A 245 -18.76 -41.62 -8.23
CA THR A 245 -17.36 -42.02 -8.39
C THR A 245 -16.50 -41.39 -7.31
N GLU A 246 -15.50 -42.14 -6.86
CA GLU A 246 -14.51 -41.67 -5.91
C GLU A 246 -13.18 -41.47 -6.66
N ILE A 247 -12.60 -40.27 -6.56
CA ILE A 247 -11.31 -39.95 -7.17
C ILE A 247 -10.33 -39.44 -6.11
N GLN A 248 -9.04 -39.56 -6.38
CA GLN A 248 -8.02 -39.04 -5.48
C GLN A 248 -7.89 -37.53 -5.60
N GLY A 249 -7.96 -36.82 -4.48
CA GLY A 249 -7.88 -35.37 -4.42
C GLY A 249 -6.46 -34.81 -4.61
N ILE A 250 -5.45 -35.56 -4.18
CA ILE A 250 -4.04 -35.22 -4.34
C ILE A 250 -3.36 -36.37 -5.08
N PRO A 251 -3.47 -36.41 -6.42
CA PRO A 251 -2.84 -37.47 -7.21
C PRO A 251 -1.31 -37.30 -7.29
N GLY A 252 -0.77 -36.18 -6.84
CA GLY A 252 0.66 -35.93 -6.71
C GLY A 252 1.32 -35.39 -7.99
N ILE A 253 2.56 -34.94 -7.87
CA ILE A 253 3.25 -34.17 -8.92
C ILE A 253 3.47 -34.94 -10.23
N MET A 254 3.50 -36.28 -10.18
CA MET A 254 3.72 -37.15 -11.35
C MET A 254 2.45 -37.44 -12.17
N SER A 255 1.28 -37.06 -11.66
CA SER A 255 -0.02 -37.41 -12.24
C SER A 255 -0.39 -36.63 -13.52
N GLY A 256 0.32 -35.53 -13.82
CA GLY A 256 0.03 -34.69 -14.98
C GLY A 256 -1.13 -33.70 -14.80
N VAL A 257 -1.71 -33.60 -13.60
CA VAL A 257 -2.85 -32.71 -13.27
C VAL A 257 -2.57 -31.22 -13.51
N LEU A 258 -1.31 -30.82 -13.63
CA LEU A 258 -0.92 -29.46 -14.01
C LEU A 258 -1.61 -28.98 -15.30
N ILE A 259 -1.82 -29.86 -16.27
CA ILE A 259 -2.44 -29.50 -17.56
C ILE A 259 -3.91 -29.13 -17.37
N ASP A 260 -4.61 -29.86 -16.51
CA ASP A 260 -6.03 -29.63 -16.19
C ASP A 260 -6.24 -28.31 -15.42
N ASN A 261 -5.25 -27.91 -14.62
CA ASN A 261 -5.28 -26.70 -13.81
C ASN A 261 -4.67 -25.46 -14.49
N LEU A 262 -4.25 -25.55 -15.76
CA LEU A 262 -3.52 -24.47 -16.42
C LEU A 262 -4.41 -23.24 -16.69
N TRP A 263 -5.68 -23.48 -16.99
CA TRP A 263 -6.65 -22.48 -17.45
C TRP A 263 -7.59 -21.99 -16.36
N SER A 264 -8.16 -20.81 -16.55
CA SER A 264 -9.11 -20.20 -15.63
C SER A 264 -10.49 -20.89 -15.65
N ALA A 265 -11.14 -20.86 -14.48
CA ALA A 265 -12.45 -21.42 -14.21
C ALA A 265 -13.31 -20.42 -13.42
N TYR A 266 -13.44 -19.20 -13.96
CA TYR A 266 -14.30 -18.16 -13.39
C TYR A 266 -15.75 -18.61 -13.35
N SER A 267 -16.39 -18.38 -12.22
CA SER A 267 -17.74 -18.87 -11.93
C SER A 267 -18.55 -17.83 -11.18
N GLU A 268 -19.87 -17.83 -11.40
CA GLU A 268 -20.82 -16.98 -10.70
C GLU A 268 -21.06 -17.47 -9.27
N LYS A 269 -21.64 -16.62 -8.41
CA LYS A 269 -21.97 -17.01 -7.03
C LYS A 269 -23.08 -18.08 -7.05
N GLY A 270 -22.89 -19.16 -6.30
CA GLY A 270 -23.88 -20.23 -6.15
C GLY A 270 -23.86 -21.30 -7.25
N SER A 271 -22.91 -21.24 -8.18
CA SER A 271 -22.69 -22.32 -9.15
C SER A 271 -22.03 -23.54 -8.51
N ILE A 272 -22.29 -24.73 -9.03
CA ILE A 272 -21.73 -25.98 -8.51
C ILE A 272 -20.29 -26.16 -9.03
N VAL A 273 -19.39 -26.63 -8.17
CA VAL A 273 -18.01 -26.94 -8.58
C VAL A 273 -17.96 -28.25 -9.37
N GLU A 274 -17.77 -28.14 -10.68
CA GLU A 274 -17.78 -29.28 -11.61
C GLU A 274 -16.40 -29.63 -12.16
N LYS A 275 -16.14 -30.92 -12.41
CA LYS A 275 -14.95 -31.43 -13.12
C LYS A 275 -15.28 -31.65 -14.61
N LYS A 276 -14.71 -30.83 -15.49
CA LYS A 276 -15.00 -30.84 -16.94
C LYS A 276 -14.68 -32.18 -17.64
N ASN A 277 -13.65 -32.89 -17.17
CA ASN A 277 -13.15 -34.10 -17.81
C ASN A 277 -13.91 -35.38 -17.43
N GLN A 278 -15.01 -35.29 -16.66
CA GLN A 278 -15.83 -36.45 -16.29
C GLN A 278 -17.15 -36.52 -17.07
N PRO A 279 -17.56 -37.72 -17.54
CA PRO A 279 -18.82 -37.89 -18.25
C PRO A 279 -20.01 -37.68 -17.30
N SER A 280 -20.98 -36.88 -17.74
CA SER A 280 -22.24 -36.67 -17.03
C SER A 280 -23.40 -36.55 -18.03
N VAL A 281 -24.58 -36.98 -17.60
CA VAL A 281 -25.84 -36.83 -18.31
C VAL A 281 -26.64 -35.72 -17.62
N SER A 282 -27.02 -34.70 -18.37
CA SER A 282 -27.87 -33.62 -17.87
C SER A 282 -29.28 -34.16 -17.57
N GLY A 283 -29.74 -33.99 -16.32
CA GLY A 283 -31.10 -34.28 -15.90
C GLY A 283 -32.04 -33.09 -16.15
N SER A 284 -33.34 -33.26 -15.86
CA SER A 284 -34.29 -32.14 -15.85
C SER A 284 -33.93 -31.16 -14.72
N GLU A 285 -33.89 -29.86 -15.02
CA GLU A 285 -33.49 -28.81 -14.06
C GLU A 285 -34.65 -28.44 -13.11
N ASP A 286 -35.12 -29.38 -12.29
CA ASP A 286 -36.12 -29.07 -11.25
C ASP A 286 -35.45 -28.45 -10.00
N VAL A 287 -35.19 -27.13 -10.11
CA VAL A 287 -35.33 -25.97 -9.20
C VAL A 287 -35.02 -26.08 -7.67
N LYS A 288 -34.84 -27.24 -7.04
CA LYS A 288 -34.46 -27.34 -5.61
C LYS A 288 -32.97 -27.63 -5.42
N ILE A 289 -32.13 -26.70 -5.86
CA ILE A 289 -30.67 -26.74 -5.68
C ILE A 289 -30.27 -26.41 -4.22
N GLY A 290 -31.07 -25.60 -3.53
CA GLY A 290 -30.83 -25.21 -2.13
C GLY A 290 -31.01 -26.38 -1.16
N GLY A 291 -30.02 -26.59 -0.28
CA GLY A 291 -30.03 -27.62 0.77
C GLY A 291 -29.48 -29.00 0.38
N ARG A 292 -28.92 -29.14 -0.82
CA ARG A 292 -28.26 -30.39 -1.27
C ARG A 292 -26.76 -30.36 -0.97
N PRO A 293 -26.09 -31.52 -0.77
CA PRO A 293 -24.69 -31.61 -0.36
C PRO A 293 -23.73 -31.37 -1.55
N TYR A 294 -23.94 -30.33 -2.34
CA TYR A 294 -23.02 -29.89 -3.39
C TYR A 294 -22.06 -28.84 -2.85
N VAL A 295 -20.87 -28.79 -3.42
CA VAL A 295 -19.92 -27.70 -3.15
C VAL A 295 -20.25 -26.54 -4.09
N PHE A 296 -20.58 -25.38 -3.50
CA PHE A 296 -20.96 -24.18 -4.22
C PHE A 296 -19.83 -23.13 -4.23
N THR A 297 -19.82 -22.30 -5.27
CA THR A 297 -18.96 -21.12 -5.35
C THR A 297 -19.48 -20.01 -4.45
N ASP A 298 -18.71 -19.65 -3.43
CA ASP A 298 -19.08 -18.67 -2.38
C ASP A 298 -19.30 -17.24 -2.94
N ILE A 299 -18.44 -16.82 -3.87
CA ILE A 299 -18.40 -15.47 -4.43
C ILE A 299 -18.21 -15.51 -5.95
N MET A 300 -18.74 -14.50 -6.65
CA MET A 300 -18.47 -14.32 -8.08
C MET A 300 -16.98 -14.01 -8.27
N THR A 301 -16.34 -14.74 -9.17
CA THR A 301 -14.89 -14.63 -9.39
C THR A 301 -14.57 -14.05 -10.77
N TYR A 302 -13.63 -13.11 -10.80
CA TYR A 302 -13.06 -12.54 -12.02
C TYR A 302 -11.64 -12.05 -11.74
N PHE A 303 -10.83 -11.91 -12.78
CA PHE A 303 -9.40 -11.62 -12.68
C PHE A 303 -9.08 -10.44 -11.75
N THR A 304 -9.80 -9.32 -11.89
CA THR A 304 -9.47 -8.10 -11.15
C THR A 304 -9.83 -8.17 -9.66
N MET A 305 -10.84 -8.97 -9.29
CA MET A 305 -11.15 -9.28 -7.89
C MET A 305 -9.99 -10.03 -7.23
N LEU A 306 -9.45 -11.06 -7.91
CA LEU A 306 -8.37 -11.89 -7.38
C LEU A 306 -7.08 -11.08 -7.18
N VAL A 307 -6.79 -10.10 -8.04
CA VAL A 307 -5.68 -9.15 -7.84
C VAL A 307 -5.85 -8.39 -6.52
N GLY A 308 -7.06 -7.85 -6.25
CA GLY A 308 -7.35 -7.11 -5.03
C GLY A 308 -7.30 -7.95 -3.76
N ILE A 309 -7.75 -9.21 -3.84
CA ILE A 309 -7.66 -10.20 -2.75
C ILE A 309 -6.21 -10.61 -2.51
N TYR A 310 -5.40 -10.81 -3.56
CA TYR A 310 -4.01 -11.26 -3.43
C TYR A 310 -3.06 -10.16 -2.94
N PHE A 311 -3.25 -8.91 -3.36
CA PHE A 311 -2.28 -7.83 -3.14
C PHE A 311 -1.80 -7.65 -1.68
N PRO A 312 -2.62 -7.81 -0.61
CA PRO A 312 -2.13 -7.69 0.75
C PRO A 312 -1.00 -8.68 1.11
N SER A 313 -0.87 -9.79 0.38
CA SER A 313 0.18 -10.81 0.59
C SER A 313 1.60 -10.33 0.28
N VAL A 314 1.74 -9.29 -0.55
CA VAL A 314 3.04 -8.70 -0.91
C VAL A 314 3.31 -7.40 -0.15
N THR A 315 2.37 -6.97 0.70
CA THR A 315 2.52 -5.74 1.51
C THR A 315 3.44 -5.97 2.72
N GLY A 316 3.70 -4.94 3.52
CA GLY A 316 4.56 -5.05 4.70
C GLY A 316 6.06 -4.80 4.45
N ILE A 317 6.44 -4.35 3.25
CA ILE A 317 7.85 -4.03 2.89
C ILE A 317 8.47 -2.95 3.79
N MET A 318 7.65 -2.07 4.38
CA MET A 318 8.12 -0.99 5.26
C MET A 318 8.47 -1.47 6.67
N ALA A 319 8.12 -2.71 7.05
CA ALA A 319 8.41 -3.26 8.37
C ALA A 319 9.91 -3.27 8.71
N GLY A 320 10.78 -3.50 7.71
CA GLY A 320 12.23 -3.51 7.90
C GLY A 320 12.82 -2.16 8.29
N SER A 321 12.13 -1.08 7.96
CA SER A 321 12.54 0.29 8.32
C SER A 321 11.97 0.76 9.66
N ASN A 322 10.98 0.06 10.24
CA ASN A 322 10.34 0.44 11.51
C ASN A 322 11.30 0.35 12.71
N ARG A 323 12.39 -0.41 12.60
CA ARG A 323 13.45 -0.54 13.62
C ARG A 323 14.72 0.23 13.26
N SER A 324 14.62 1.29 12.45
CA SER A 324 15.78 2.05 11.94
C SER A 324 16.73 2.55 13.05
N GLY A 325 16.20 2.94 14.21
CA GLY A 325 16.98 3.46 15.33
C GLY A 325 17.84 2.42 16.07
N ASP A 326 17.52 1.13 15.93
CA ASP A 326 18.22 0.04 16.63
C ASP A 326 19.29 -0.63 15.76
N LEU A 327 19.47 -0.20 14.51
CA LEU A 327 20.40 -0.79 13.56
C LEU A 327 21.82 -0.20 13.71
N LYS A 328 22.85 -1.04 13.60
CA LYS A 328 24.26 -0.58 13.63
C LYS A 328 24.58 0.32 12.42
N ASP A 329 24.08 -0.05 11.25
CA ASP A 329 24.20 0.71 10.00
C ASP A 329 22.88 0.60 9.22
N ALA A 330 21.99 1.56 9.44
CA ALA A 330 20.67 1.57 8.81
C ALA A 330 20.74 1.79 7.29
N GLN A 331 21.71 2.59 6.80
CA GLN A 331 21.84 2.90 5.37
C GLN A 331 22.18 1.65 4.54
N LYS A 332 22.99 0.73 5.08
CA LYS A 332 23.31 -0.54 4.42
C LYS A 332 22.29 -1.64 4.71
N SER A 333 21.84 -1.76 5.97
CA SER A 333 20.97 -2.87 6.39
C SER A 333 19.56 -2.79 5.80
N ILE A 334 18.98 -1.59 5.64
CA ILE A 334 17.60 -1.46 5.18
C ILE A 334 17.44 -1.89 3.71
N PRO A 335 18.25 -1.39 2.75
CA PRO A 335 18.17 -1.84 1.36
C PRO A 335 18.41 -3.35 1.20
N THR A 336 19.48 -3.86 1.82
CA THR A 336 19.88 -5.26 1.68
C THR A 336 18.86 -6.22 2.29
N GLY A 337 18.37 -5.93 3.50
CA GLY A 337 17.38 -6.77 4.17
C GLY A 337 16.01 -6.75 3.49
N THR A 338 15.55 -5.60 3.00
CA THR A 338 14.22 -5.46 2.39
C THR A 338 14.16 -6.13 1.02
N ILE A 339 15.14 -5.88 0.14
CA ILE A 339 15.19 -6.50 -1.19
C ILE A 339 15.32 -8.02 -1.09
N LEU A 340 16.16 -8.51 -0.16
CA LEU A 340 16.32 -9.94 0.07
C LEU A 340 15.00 -10.58 0.55
N ALA A 341 14.29 -9.94 1.50
CA ALA A 341 13.01 -10.45 2.00
C ALA A 341 11.93 -10.52 0.90
N ILE A 342 11.84 -9.51 0.04
CA ILE A 342 10.89 -9.50 -1.09
C ILE A 342 11.26 -10.58 -2.10
N SER A 343 12.55 -10.76 -2.41
CA SER A 343 13.02 -11.81 -3.30
C SER A 343 12.67 -13.20 -2.76
N THR A 344 12.93 -13.47 -1.48
CA THR A 344 12.60 -14.74 -0.83
C THR A 344 11.10 -15.02 -0.84
N THR A 345 10.27 -14.04 -0.48
CA THR A 345 8.81 -14.21 -0.44
C THR A 345 8.21 -14.36 -1.84
N SER A 346 8.68 -13.59 -2.82
CA SER A 346 8.27 -13.73 -4.21
C SER A 346 8.61 -15.10 -4.77
N PHE A 347 9.79 -15.64 -4.45
CA PHE A 347 10.16 -17.00 -4.82
C PHE A 347 9.20 -18.03 -4.21
N ILE A 348 8.90 -17.92 -2.90
CA ILE A 348 7.96 -18.82 -2.21
C ILE A 348 6.56 -18.76 -2.84
N TYR A 349 6.04 -17.57 -3.14
CA TYR A 349 4.71 -17.45 -3.75
C TYR A 349 4.66 -18.04 -5.17
N LEU A 350 5.64 -17.72 -6.01
CA LEU A 350 5.68 -18.20 -7.40
C LEU A 350 5.89 -19.72 -7.48
N SER A 351 6.73 -20.29 -6.62
CA SER A 351 6.90 -21.75 -6.55
C SER A 351 5.63 -22.43 -6.04
N CYS A 352 4.99 -21.92 -4.98
CA CYS A 352 3.75 -22.50 -4.44
C CYS A 352 2.62 -22.56 -5.47
N ILE A 353 2.47 -21.56 -6.35
CA ILE A 353 1.46 -21.57 -7.43
C ILE A 353 1.62 -22.78 -8.34
N VAL A 354 2.85 -23.00 -8.82
CA VAL A 354 3.16 -24.11 -9.72
C VAL A 354 2.98 -25.45 -9.00
N LEU A 355 3.45 -25.54 -7.75
CA LEU A 355 3.36 -26.79 -6.98
C LEU A 355 1.92 -27.15 -6.60
N PHE A 356 1.08 -26.19 -6.22
CA PHE A 356 -0.33 -26.44 -5.93
C PHE A 356 -1.10 -26.89 -7.16
N GLY A 357 -0.90 -26.22 -8.30
CA GLY A 357 -1.53 -26.63 -9.56
C GLY A 357 -1.05 -27.99 -10.08
N ALA A 358 0.19 -28.40 -9.76
CA ALA A 358 0.73 -29.68 -10.19
C ALA A 358 0.35 -30.86 -9.29
N CYS A 359 0.04 -30.64 -8.01
CA CYS A 359 -0.19 -31.71 -7.03
C CYS A 359 -1.65 -31.94 -6.65
N ILE A 360 -2.49 -30.88 -6.70
CA ILE A 360 -3.87 -30.90 -6.18
C ILE A 360 -4.87 -30.87 -7.34
N GLU A 361 -5.92 -31.67 -7.23
CA GLU A 361 -7.03 -31.68 -8.18
C GLU A 361 -7.81 -30.35 -8.20
N GLY A 362 -8.18 -29.87 -9.39
CA GLY A 362 -8.78 -28.54 -9.58
C GLY A 362 -10.14 -28.31 -8.90
N VAL A 363 -10.92 -29.37 -8.63
CA VAL A 363 -12.16 -29.23 -7.84
C VAL A 363 -11.89 -28.88 -6.38
N ILE A 364 -10.81 -29.40 -5.79
CA ILE A 364 -10.42 -29.11 -4.41
C ILE A 364 -9.79 -27.73 -4.32
N LEU A 365 -9.00 -27.34 -5.32
CA LEU A 365 -8.44 -25.99 -5.36
C LEU A 365 -9.53 -24.92 -5.39
N ARG A 366 -10.68 -25.17 -6.05
CA ARG A 366 -11.80 -24.23 -6.12
C ARG A 366 -12.69 -24.22 -4.88
N ASP A 367 -12.53 -25.20 -3.99
CA ASP A 367 -13.23 -25.26 -2.71
C ASP A 367 -12.47 -24.46 -1.63
N LYS A 368 -13.07 -23.35 -1.23
CA LYS A 368 -12.47 -22.39 -0.29
C LYS A 368 -12.42 -22.91 1.16
N PHE A 369 -13.41 -23.67 1.60
CA PHE A 369 -13.55 -24.11 3.00
C PHE A 369 -13.17 -25.59 3.19
N GLY A 370 -12.85 -26.30 2.11
CA GLY A 370 -12.41 -27.69 2.15
C GLY A 370 -13.53 -28.68 2.47
N GLU A 371 -14.76 -28.35 2.10
CA GLU A 371 -15.93 -29.22 2.28
C GLU A 371 -15.79 -30.58 1.57
N ALA A 372 -15.16 -30.60 0.39
CA ALA A 372 -14.86 -31.81 -0.36
C ALA A 372 -13.88 -32.74 0.39
N VAL A 373 -13.01 -32.18 1.24
CA VAL A 373 -11.95 -32.90 1.98
C VAL A 373 -12.24 -33.01 3.48
N ASN A 374 -13.53 -33.16 3.82
CA ASN A 374 -14.02 -33.31 5.19
C ASN A 374 -13.69 -32.12 6.11
N GLY A 375 -13.68 -30.91 5.55
CA GLY A 375 -13.39 -29.70 6.30
C GLY A 375 -11.92 -29.50 6.65
N ASN A 376 -10.99 -30.21 6.00
CA ASN A 376 -9.57 -29.95 6.14
C ASN A 376 -9.14 -28.76 5.28
N LEU A 377 -8.13 -28.04 5.77
CA LEU A 377 -7.54 -26.95 5.02
C LEU A 377 -6.79 -27.52 3.80
N VAL A 378 -7.08 -27.03 2.58
CA VAL A 378 -6.58 -27.59 1.30
C VAL A 378 -5.04 -27.62 1.21
N VAL A 379 -4.34 -26.58 1.67
CA VAL A 379 -2.86 -26.65 1.74
C VAL A 379 -2.36 -27.53 2.90
N GLY A 380 -3.20 -27.76 3.91
CA GLY A 380 -2.91 -28.68 5.02
C GLY A 380 -2.92 -30.14 4.57
N THR A 381 -3.82 -30.55 3.67
CA THR A 381 -3.86 -31.93 3.14
C THR A 381 -2.63 -32.29 2.32
N LEU A 382 -1.91 -31.30 1.80
CA LEU A 382 -0.64 -31.48 1.10
C LEU A 382 0.56 -31.58 2.05
N ALA A 383 0.47 -31.06 3.27
CA ALA A 383 1.62 -30.90 4.16
C ALA A 383 2.03 -32.19 4.88
N TRP A 384 3.35 -32.38 5.03
CA TRP A 384 3.93 -33.46 5.84
C TRP A 384 4.54 -32.88 7.13
N PRO A 385 4.38 -33.49 8.32
CA PRO A 385 3.83 -34.82 8.59
C PRO A 385 2.31 -34.90 8.82
N SER A 386 1.64 -33.79 9.15
CA SER A 386 0.18 -33.78 9.35
C SER A 386 -0.45 -32.44 8.97
N PRO A 387 -1.74 -32.41 8.57
CA PRO A 387 -2.43 -31.16 8.24
C PRO A 387 -2.47 -30.14 9.38
N TRP A 388 -2.48 -30.64 10.63
CA TRP A 388 -2.52 -29.83 11.86
C TRP A 388 -1.31 -28.91 12.01
N VAL A 389 -0.16 -29.25 11.42
CA VAL A 389 1.02 -28.36 11.43
C VAL A 389 0.70 -27.02 10.76
N ILE A 390 -0.01 -27.06 9.62
CA ILE A 390 -0.40 -25.85 8.90
C ILE A 390 -1.54 -25.12 9.61
N VAL A 391 -2.51 -25.84 10.16
CA VAL A 391 -3.62 -25.23 10.91
C VAL A 391 -3.10 -24.45 12.12
N ILE A 392 -2.25 -25.06 12.95
CA ILE A 392 -1.67 -24.41 14.14
C ILE A 392 -0.68 -23.31 13.73
N GLY A 393 0.16 -23.58 12.74
CA GLY A 393 1.16 -22.63 12.26
C GLY A 393 0.55 -21.37 11.65
N SER A 394 -0.48 -21.51 10.82
CA SER A 394 -1.23 -20.39 10.25
C SER A 394 -2.03 -19.61 11.31
N PHE A 395 -2.59 -20.28 12.31
CA PHE A 395 -3.26 -19.62 13.44
C PHE A 395 -2.30 -18.68 14.20
N PHE A 396 -1.12 -19.16 14.62
CA PHE A 396 -0.15 -18.33 15.32
C PHE A 396 0.48 -17.26 14.42
N SER A 397 0.66 -17.56 13.13
CA SER A 397 1.13 -16.59 12.13
C SER A 397 0.20 -15.38 12.04
N THR A 398 -1.09 -15.64 11.82
CA THR A 398 -2.11 -14.59 11.67
C THR A 398 -2.29 -13.78 12.94
N CYS A 399 -2.34 -14.44 14.10
CA CYS A 399 -2.38 -13.78 15.40
C CYS A 399 -1.15 -12.86 15.61
N GLY A 400 0.04 -13.34 15.24
CA GLY A 400 1.28 -12.57 15.30
C GLY A 400 1.29 -11.34 14.39
N ALA A 401 0.82 -11.49 13.14
CA ALA A 401 0.72 -10.39 12.19
C ALA A 401 -0.32 -9.33 12.62
N GLY A 402 -1.45 -9.76 13.20
CA GLY A 402 -2.45 -8.89 13.82
C GLY A 402 -1.86 -8.07 14.97
N LEU A 403 -1.12 -8.71 15.90
CA LEU A 403 -0.42 -8.04 16.99
C LEU A 403 0.65 -7.05 16.50
N GLN A 404 1.41 -7.40 15.46
CA GLN A 404 2.39 -6.47 14.86
C GLN A 404 1.71 -5.24 14.25
N SER A 405 0.60 -5.44 13.54
CA SER A 405 -0.17 -4.33 12.96
C SER A 405 -0.74 -3.40 14.05
N LEU A 406 -1.28 -3.99 15.13
CA LEU A 406 -1.85 -3.25 16.26
C LEU A 406 -0.79 -2.56 17.14
N THR A 407 0.47 -3.00 17.10
CA THR A 407 1.59 -2.28 17.76
C THR A 407 2.22 -1.22 16.85
N GLY A 408 2.26 -1.46 15.54
CA GLY A 408 2.87 -0.58 14.55
C GLY A 408 2.04 0.66 14.24
N ALA A 409 0.74 0.50 13.97
CA ALA A 409 -0.14 1.60 13.57
C ALA A 409 -0.24 2.72 14.62
N PRO A 410 -0.40 2.45 15.94
CA PRO A 410 -0.43 3.51 16.95
C PRO A 410 0.87 4.30 17.05
N ARG A 411 2.02 3.64 16.91
CA ARG A 411 3.34 4.28 16.97
C ARG A 411 3.56 5.20 15.77
N LEU A 412 3.11 4.77 14.61
CA LEU A 412 3.10 5.59 13.40
C LEU A 412 2.24 6.85 13.58
N LEU A 413 1.01 6.69 14.07
CA LEU A 413 0.13 7.83 14.32
C LEU A 413 0.69 8.77 15.38
N GLN A 414 1.29 8.23 16.43
CA GLN A 414 1.94 9.03 17.47
C GLN A 414 3.12 9.84 16.92
N ALA A 415 3.91 9.28 16.00
CA ALA A 415 5.01 9.99 15.34
C ALA A 415 4.49 11.16 14.47
N ILE A 416 3.43 10.92 13.70
CA ILE A 416 2.73 11.94 12.90
C ILE A 416 2.20 13.07 13.80
N ALA A 417 1.57 12.71 14.93
CA ALA A 417 1.02 13.67 15.88
C ALA A 417 2.10 14.55 16.52
N ARG A 418 3.27 13.99 16.85
CA ARG A 418 4.41 14.70 17.45
C ARG A 418 5.09 15.69 16.49
N ASP A 419 5.07 15.42 15.19
CA ASP A 419 5.58 16.36 14.19
C ASP A 419 4.69 17.61 14.04
N GLY A 420 3.45 17.56 14.54
CA GLY A 420 2.55 18.72 14.57
C GLY A 420 2.11 19.22 13.19
N ILE A 421 2.21 18.36 12.17
CA ILE A 421 1.78 18.66 10.79
C ILE A 421 0.27 18.82 10.66
N VAL A 422 -0.49 18.12 11.50
CA VAL A 422 -1.95 18.14 11.52
C VAL A 422 -2.44 18.49 12.94
N PRO A 423 -2.98 19.71 13.17
CA PRO A 423 -3.30 20.19 14.52
C PRO A 423 -4.29 19.31 15.28
N PHE A 424 -5.34 18.82 14.60
CA PHE A 424 -6.39 18.03 15.25
C PHE A 424 -5.92 16.62 15.68
N ILE A 425 -4.80 16.12 15.15
CA ILE A 425 -4.24 14.80 15.50
C ILE A 425 -3.30 14.89 16.73
N GLN A 426 -2.95 16.08 17.20
CA GLN A 426 -1.98 16.26 18.29
C GLN A 426 -2.35 15.54 19.60
N VAL A 427 -3.65 15.36 19.87
CA VAL A 427 -4.14 14.60 21.04
C VAL A 427 -3.59 13.16 21.06
N PHE A 428 -3.42 12.56 19.88
CA PHE A 428 -2.89 11.20 19.73
C PHE A 428 -1.36 11.10 19.93
N GLY A 429 -0.68 12.23 20.12
CA GLY A 429 0.75 12.29 20.44
C GLY A 429 1.09 11.91 21.89
N HIS A 430 0.07 11.85 22.77
CA HIS A 430 0.23 11.48 24.17
C HIS A 430 0.77 10.04 24.31
N GLY A 431 1.66 9.83 25.28
CA GLY A 431 2.22 8.51 25.57
C GLY A 431 2.48 8.34 27.06
N LYS A 432 2.52 7.08 27.51
CA LYS A 432 2.97 6.72 28.86
C LYS A 432 4.43 7.14 29.06
N ALA A 433 4.93 7.09 30.30
CA ALA A 433 6.34 7.34 30.62
C ALA A 433 7.32 6.49 29.79
N ASN A 434 6.90 5.30 29.35
CA ASN A 434 7.67 4.38 28.50
C ASN A 434 7.66 4.75 27.01
N GLY A 435 6.98 5.83 26.61
CA GLY A 435 6.80 6.25 25.23
C GLY A 435 5.69 5.53 24.47
N GLU A 436 4.96 4.59 25.10
CA GLU A 436 3.88 3.83 24.46
C GLU A 436 2.61 4.67 24.28
N PRO A 437 1.98 4.67 23.08
CA PRO A 437 0.79 5.46 22.80
C PRO A 437 -0.48 4.88 23.45
N THR A 438 -1.29 5.73 24.09
CA THR A 438 -2.57 5.33 24.69
C THR A 438 -3.75 5.67 23.79
N TRP A 439 -3.98 6.95 23.50
CA TRP A 439 -5.10 7.40 22.67
C TRP A 439 -5.01 6.91 21.23
N ALA A 440 -3.80 6.83 20.66
CA ALA A 440 -3.63 6.30 19.31
C ALA A 440 -3.98 4.80 19.23
N LEU A 441 -3.70 4.02 20.30
CA LEU A 441 -4.08 2.61 20.37
C LEU A 441 -5.61 2.46 20.41
N LEU A 442 -6.29 3.30 21.17
CA LEU A 442 -7.76 3.31 21.23
C LEU A 442 -8.36 3.63 19.85
N LEU A 443 -7.82 4.64 19.15
CA LEU A 443 -8.27 4.97 17.79
C LEU A 443 -8.05 3.82 16.81
N THR A 444 -6.87 3.17 16.84
CA THR A 444 -6.62 2.01 15.98
C THR A 444 -7.55 0.85 16.28
N ALA A 445 -7.85 0.58 17.55
CA ALA A 445 -8.78 -0.47 17.92
C ALA A 445 -10.19 -0.16 17.38
N GLY A 446 -10.65 1.10 17.49
CA GLY A 446 -11.93 1.53 16.93
C GLY A 446 -12.01 1.46 15.40
N ILE A 447 -10.94 1.79 14.67
CA ILE A 447 -10.91 1.67 13.20
C ILE A 447 -10.82 0.20 12.77
N CYS A 448 -10.01 -0.62 13.46
CA CYS A 448 -9.96 -2.06 13.22
C CYS A 448 -11.33 -2.71 13.46
N GLU A 449 -12.06 -2.28 14.49
CA GLU A 449 -13.42 -2.74 14.79
C GLU A 449 -14.37 -2.50 13.62
N ILE A 450 -14.31 -1.34 12.95
CA ILE A 450 -15.07 -1.08 11.72
C ILE A 450 -14.77 -2.14 10.65
N GLY A 451 -13.50 -2.52 10.49
CA GLY A 451 -13.10 -3.59 9.57
C GLY A 451 -13.61 -4.98 9.97
N ILE A 452 -13.68 -5.27 11.28
CA ILE A 452 -14.22 -6.53 11.81
C ILE A 452 -15.73 -6.63 11.61
N LEU A 453 -16.47 -5.54 11.75
CA LEU A 453 -17.93 -5.52 11.56
C LEU A 453 -18.35 -5.86 10.12
N ILE A 454 -17.48 -5.60 9.14
CA ILE A 454 -17.66 -6.06 7.74
C ILE A 454 -17.68 -7.59 7.66
N ALA A 455 -17.00 -8.28 8.57
CA ALA A 455 -16.97 -9.75 8.79
C ALA A 455 -16.37 -10.61 7.66
N SER A 456 -16.43 -10.15 6.41
CA SER A 456 -15.87 -10.85 5.26
C SER A 456 -14.40 -10.45 5.01
N LEU A 457 -13.49 -11.42 5.10
CA LEU A 457 -12.07 -11.23 4.77
C LEU A 457 -11.88 -10.76 3.32
N ASP A 458 -12.66 -11.31 2.40
CA ASP A 458 -12.52 -11.03 0.96
C ASP A 458 -13.01 -9.62 0.58
N SER A 459 -13.87 -9.02 1.40
CA SER A 459 -14.32 -7.63 1.23
C SER A 459 -13.36 -6.62 1.87
N VAL A 460 -12.69 -6.99 2.96
CA VAL A 460 -11.72 -6.12 3.64
C VAL A 460 -10.39 -6.04 2.87
N ALA A 461 -9.96 -7.13 2.22
CA ALA A 461 -8.68 -7.19 1.50
C ALA A 461 -8.55 -6.12 0.38
N PRO A 462 -9.53 -5.88 -0.51
CA PRO A 462 -9.45 -4.81 -1.51
C PRO A 462 -9.36 -3.40 -0.92
N ILE A 463 -10.06 -3.13 0.19
CA ILE A 463 -10.03 -1.82 0.88
C ILE A 463 -8.61 -1.54 1.37
N LEU A 464 -8.00 -2.54 2.01
CA LEU A 464 -6.62 -2.51 2.45
C LEU A 464 -5.63 -2.25 1.30
N SER A 465 -5.81 -2.96 0.18
CA SER A 465 -4.98 -2.86 -1.01
C SER A 465 -4.96 -1.44 -1.57
N MET A 466 -6.09 -0.71 -1.54
CA MET A 466 -6.17 0.69 -1.99
C MET A 466 -5.25 1.62 -1.19
N PHE A 467 -5.25 1.49 0.14
CA PHE A 467 -4.40 2.33 1.00
C PHE A 467 -2.91 2.06 0.81
N PHE A 468 -2.51 0.79 0.68
CA PHE A 468 -1.11 0.43 0.44
C PHE A 468 -0.64 0.79 -0.96
N LEU A 469 -1.44 0.53 -2.01
CA LEU A 469 -1.11 0.93 -3.38
C LEU A 469 -0.93 2.45 -3.49
N MET A 470 -1.78 3.22 -2.82
CA MET A 470 -1.66 4.67 -2.78
C MET A 470 -0.38 5.13 -2.06
N CYS A 471 -0.05 4.53 -0.92
CA CYS A 471 1.19 4.80 -0.20
C CYS A 471 2.42 4.54 -1.10
N TYR A 472 2.44 3.41 -1.79
CA TYR A 472 3.52 3.04 -2.71
C TYR A 472 3.57 3.96 -3.94
N MET A 473 2.41 4.34 -4.48
CA MET A 473 2.31 5.31 -5.57
C MET A 473 2.97 6.65 -5.19
N PHE A 474 2.66 7.20 -4.01
CA PHE A 474 3.25 8.48 -3.57
C PHE A 474 4.75 8.39 -3.30
N VAL A 475 5.22 7.29 -2.70
CA VAL A 475 6.66 7.06 -2.50
C VAL A 475 7.40 7.03 -3.84
N ASN A 476 6.87 6.27 -4.80
CA ASN A 476 7.45 6.14 -6.14
C ASN A 476 7.40 7.46 -6.92
N LEU A 477 6.27 8.18 -6.85
CA LEU A 477 6.10 9.50 -7.45
C LEU A 477 7.10 10.51 -6.88
N ALA A 478 7.19 10.61 -5.56
CA ALA A 478 8.07 11.56 -4.89
C ALA A 478 9.53 11.34 -5.24
N CYS A 479 10.02 10.10 -5.21
CA CYS A 479 11.39 9.77 -5.62
C CYS A 479 11.69 10.18 -7.07
N ALA A 480 10.78 9.85 -8.01
CA ALA A 480 10.95 10.21 -9.42
C ALA A 480 10.96 11.74 -9.63
N VAL A 481 10.01 12.45 -9.01
CA VAL A 481 9.87 13.91 -9.13
C VAL A 481 11.07 14.62 -8.52
N GLN A 482 11.56 14.20 -7.36
CA GLN A 482 12.70 14.85 -6.69
C GLN A 482 14.00 14.68 -7.48
N THR A 483 14.23 13.50 -8.07
CA THR A 483 15.36 13.30 -8.99
C THR A 483 15.22 14.16 -10.24
N LEU A 484 14.04 14.23 -10.85
CA LEU A 484 13.81 14.98 -12.09
C LEU A 484 13.93 16.50 -11.89
N LEU A 485 13.38 17.01 -10.78
CA LEU A 485 13.43 18.43 -10.43
C LEU A 485 14.76 18.87 -9.82
N ARG A 486 15.69 17.95 -9.58
CA ARG A 486 16.99 18.19 -8.92
C ARG A 486 16.82 18.95 -7.61
N THR A 487 15.97 18.45 -6.73
CA THR A 487 15.75 19.08 -5.42
C THR A 487 17.08 19.12 -4.62
N PRO A 488 17.46 20.24 -3.99
CA PRO A 488 18.82 20.46 -3.46
C PRO A 488 19.34 19.37 -2.50
N ASN A 489 18.48 18.87 -1.62
CA ASN A 489 18.82 17.90 -0.58
C ASN A 489 18.65 16.42 -1.01
N TRP A 490 18.29 16.16 -2.26
CA TRP A 490 18.06 14.80 -2.75
C TRP A 490 19.27 14.28 -3.52
N ARG A 491 20.06 13.42 -2.88
CA ARG A 491 21.27 12.80 -3.44
C ARG A 491 21.35 11.31 -3.06
N PRO A 492 20.48 10.46 -3.64
CA PRO A 492 20.46 9.04 -3.31
C PRO A 492 21.78 8.38 -3.71
N ARG A 493 22.41 7.66 -2.77
CA ARG A 493 23.70 6.97 -2.98
C ARG A 493 23.55 5.50 -3.39
N PHE A 494 22.32 5.00 -3.49
CA PHE A 494 22.05 3.62 -3.86
C PHE A 494 22.38 3.34 -5.33
N LYS A 495 23.23 2.33 -5.59
CA LYS A 495 23.79 2.02 -6.92
C LYS A 495 22.75 1.64 -7.97
N TYR A 496 21.69 0.92 -7.58
CA TYR A 496 20.69 0.37 -8.51
C TYR A 496 19.45 1.26 -8.67
N TYR A 497 19.50 2.49 -8.14
CA TYR A 497 18.40 3.44 -8.27
C TYR A 497 18.47 4.21 -9.59
N HIS A 498 17.34 4.28 -10.30
CA HIS A 498 17.14 5.19 -11.42
C HIS A 498 15.70 5.72 -11.41
N TRP A 499 15.50 6.95 -11.88
CA TRP A 499 14.19 7.62 -11.84
C TRP A 499 13.12 6.87 -12.66
N THR A 500 13.51 6.21 -13.76
CA THR A 500 12.60 5.41 -14.59
C THR A 500 12.02 4.22 -13.84
N LEU A 501 12.79 3.58 -12.95
CA LEU A 501 12.30 2.47 -12.13
C LEU A 501 11.22 2.95 -11.15
N SER A 502 11.41 4.13 -10.55
CA SER A 502 10.39 4.75 -9.69
C SER A 502 9.16 5.16 -10.50
N PHE A 503 9.34 5.70 -11.71
CA PHE A 503 8.22 6.03 -12.59
C PHE A 503 7.42 4.80 -13.02
N LEU A 504 8.10 3.70 -13.34
CA LEU A 504 7.46 2.41 -13.67
C LEU A 504 6.74 1.81 -12.45
N GLY A 505 7.31 1.92 -11.26
CA GLY A 505 6.64 1.54 -10.02
C GLY A 505 5.36 2.34 -9.76
N MET A 506 5.41 3.66 -10.00
CA MET A 506 4.24 4.54 -9.88
C MET A 506 3.14 4.16 -10.88
N SER A 507 3.47 3.95 -12.16
CA SER A 507 2.48 3.61 -13.18
C SER A 507 1.84 2.25 -12.92
N LEU A 508 2.62 1.27 -12.44
CA LEU A 508 2.10 -0.05 -12.08
C LEU A 508 1.21 0.02 -10.84
N CYS A 509 1.55 0.80 -9.81
CA CYS A 509 0.67 1.03 -8.66
C CYS A 509 -0.67 1.63 -9.10
N LEU A 510 -0.64 2.63 -9.98
CA LEU A 510 -1.82 3.29 -10.50
C LEU A 510 -2.69 2.33 -11.32
N ALA A 511 -2.07 1.54 -12.21
CA ALA A 511 -2.78 0.52 -12.98
C ALA A 511 -3.48 -0.50 -12.06
N LEU A 512 -2.80 -1.03 -11.05
CA LEU A 512 -3.38 -1.99 -10.10
C LEU A 512 -4.55 -1.39 -9.30
N MET A 513 -4.48 -0.11 -8.91
CA MET A 513 -5.59 0.56 -8.22
C MET A 513 -6.85 0.60 -9.09
N PHE A 514 -6.72 1.05 -10.34
CA PHE A 514 -7.85 1.15 -11.27
C PHE A 514 -8.41 -0.22 -11.67
N ILE A 515 -7.54 -1.23 -11.80
CA ILE A 515 -7.93 -2.62 -12.06
C ILE A 515 -8.79 -3.16 -10.92
N CYS A 516 -8.35 -2.98 -9.67
CA CYS A 516 -9.05 -3.53 -8.50
C CYS A 516 -10.43 -2.88 -8.30
N SER A 517 -10.47 -1.55 -8.25
CA SER A 517 -11.71 -0.77 -8.17
C SER A 517 -11.46 0.68 -8.54
N TRP A 518 -11.93 1.07 -9.73
CA TRP A 518 -11.77 2.42 -10.24
C TRP A 518 -12.46 3.48 -9.38
N TYR A 519 -13.64 3.17 -8.82
CA TYR A 519 -14.41 4.14 -8.03
C TYR A 519 -13.77 4.38 -6.66
N TYR A 520 -13.31 3.32 -5.97
CA TYR A 520 -12.54 3.49 -4.73
C TYR A 520 -11.22 4.20 -4.99
N ALA A 521 -10.54 3.91 -6.10
CA ALA A 521 -9.29 4.57 -6.48
C ALA A 521 -9.47 6.09 -6.63
N LEU A 522 -10.52 6.54 -7.34
CA LEU A 522 -10.79 7.97 -7.52
C LEU A 522 -11.05 8.69 -6.20
N VAL A 523 -11.92 8.13 -5.35
CA VAL A 523 -12.24 8.70 -4.04
C VAL A 523 -10.98 8.76 -3.16
N ALA A 524 -10.19 7.70 -3.15
CA ALA A 524 -9.00 7.61 -2.32
C ALA A 524 -7.92 8.62 -2.78
N MET A 525 -7.70 8.76 -4.10
CA MET A 525 -6.78 9.77 -4.65
C MET A 525 -7.23 11.19 -4.35
N LEU A 526 -8.54 11.47 -4.40
CA LEU A 526 -9.09 12.77 -4.04
C LEU A 526 -8.81 13.10 -2.57
N ILE A 527 -9.11 12.16 -1.66
CA ILE A 527 -8.87 12.34 -0.22
C ILE A 527 -7.38 12.60 0.05
N ALA A 528 -6.48 11.84 -0.56
CA ALA A 528 -5.06 12.03 -0.35
C ALA A 528 -4.52 13.34 -0.96
N GLY A 529 -5.04 13.76 -2.11
CA GLY A 529 -4.76 15.07 -2.69
C GLY A 529 -5.20 16.22 -1.77
N CYS A 530 -6.38 16.10 -1.16
CA CYS A 530 -6.86 17.05 -0.16
C CYS A 530 -5.96 17.08 1.09
N ILE A 531 -5.54 15.92 1.60
CA ILE A 531 -4.61 15.82 2.74
C ILE A 531 -3.26 16.46 2.41
N TYR A 532 -2.69 16.16 1.24
CA TYR A 532 -1.43 16.75 0.78
C TYR A 532 -1.51 18.28 0.73
N LYS A 533 -2.56 18.82 0.08
CA LYS A 533 -2.77 20.26 -0.03
C LYS A 533 -3.04 20.93 1.32
N TYR A 534 -3.75 20.26 2.22
CA TYR A 534 -3.98 20.75 3.57
C TYR A 534 -2.67 20.87 4.38
N ILE A 535 -1.79 19.87 4.30
CA ILE A 535 -0.49 19.89 4.97
C ILE A 535 0.40 21.00 4.38
N GLU A 536 0.42 21.15 3.06
CA GLU A 536 1.16 22.22 2.36
C GLU A 536 0.70 23.62 2.83
N TYR A 537 -0.61 23.84 2.90
CA TYR A 537 -1.20 25.09 3.38
C TYR A 537 -0.82 25.41 4.83
N ARG A 538 -0.93 24.43 5.74
CA ARG A 538 -0.60 24.62 7.16
C ARG A 538 0.91 24.79 7.38
N GLY A 539 1.73 24.12 6.57
CA GLY A 539 3.18 24.31 6.55
C GLY A 539 3.55 25.74 6.19
N ALA A 540 2.93 26.27 5.13
CA ALA A 540 3.11 27.66 4.69
C ALA A 540 2.64 28.68 5.73
N GLU A 541 1.48 28.46 6.37
CA GLU A 541 0.95 29.34 7.43
C GLU A 541 1.88 29.39 8.64
N LYS A 542 2.47 28.26 9.03
CA LYS A 542 3.40 28.20 10.17
C LYS A 542 4.75 28.86 9.88
N GLU A 543 5.27 28.72 8.65
CA GLU A 543 6.58 29.26 8.26
C GLU A 543 6.53 30.76 7.95
N TRP A 544 5.43 31.23 7.33
CA TRP A 544 5.32 32.61 6.81
C TRP A 544 4.23 33.46 7.48
N GLY A 545 3.48 32.90 8.44
CA GLY A 545 2.37 33.55 9.14
C GLY A 545 1.03 33.54 8.38
N ASP A 546 1.05 33.67 7.04
CA ASP A 546 -0.12 33.60 6.16
C ASP A 546 0.01 32.41 5.19
N GLY A 547 -1.03 31.57 5.11
CA GLY A 547 -1.01 30.34 4.31
C GLY A 547 -0.94 30.59 2.81
N ILE A 548 -1.80 31.46 2.25
CA ILE A 548 -1.87 31.67 0.80
C ILE A 548 -0.61 32.41 0.31
N ARG A 549 -0.23 33.49 0.99
CA ARG A 549 1.00 34.20 0.68
C ARG A 549 2.23 33.32 0.92
N GLY A 550 2.25 32.53 1.98
CA GLY A 550 3.31 31.59 2.31
C GLY A 550 3.57 30.56 1.21
N LEU A 551 2.52 30.02 0.56
CA LEU A 551 2.66 29.10 -0.56
C LEU A 551 3.43 29.74 -1.73
N SER A 552 3.11 30.99 -2.08
CA SER A 552 3.81 31.72 -3.13
C SER A 552 5.28 32.02 -2.78
N LEU A 553 5.56 32.34 -1.51
CA LEU A 553 6.91 32.58 -1.00
C LEU A 553 7.76 31.30 -0.99
N ASN A 554 7.17 30.17 -0.59
CA ASN A 554 7.83 28.88 -0.64
C ASN A 554 8.16 28.46 -2.08
N ALA A 555 7.21 28.62 -3.02
CA ALA A 555 7.47 28.36 -4.43
C ALA A 555 8.62 29.23 -4.99
N ALA A 556 8.64 30.53 -4.64
CA ALA A 556 9.71 31.45 -5.05
C ALA A 556 11.07 31.05 -4.47
N ARG A 557 11.14 30.73 -3.17
CA ARG A 557 12.37 30.30 -2.48
C ARG A 557 12.93 29.02 -3.09
N TYR A 558 12.09 27.99 -3.32
CA TYR A 558 12.53 26.75 -3.95
C TYR A 558 13.06 26.95 -5.37
N ALA A 559 12.42 27.84 -6.14
CA ALA A 559 12.89 28.19 -7.47
C ALA A 559 14.27 28.87 -7.42
N LEU A 560 14.49 29.80 -6.49
CA LEU A 560 15.77 30.51 -6.31
C LEU A 560 16.91 29.57 -5.91
N LEU A 561 16.71 28.73 -4.88
CA LEU A 561 17.71 27.76 -4.43
C LEU A 561 18.13 26.81 -5.55
N ARG A 562 17.18 26.40 -6.40
CA ARG A 562 17.49 25.52 -7.54
C ARG A 562 18.34 26.21 -8.62
N VAL A 563 18.20 27.52 -8.79
CA VAL A 563 18.99 28.26 -9.79
C VAL A 563 20.45 28.40 -9.34
N GLU A 564 20.70 28.45 -8.03
CA GLU A 564 22.05 28.59 -7.46
C GLU A 564 22.96 27.38 -7.76
N ASP A 565 22.42 26.16 -7.74
CA ASP A 565 23.15 24.92 -8.06
C ASP A 565 23.40 24.72 -9.57
N GLY A 566 22.78 25.52 -10.43
CA GLY A 566 22.91 25.42 -11.89
C GLY A 566 24.24 25.99 -12.41
N PRO A 567 24.69 25.61 -13.63
CA PRO A 567 25.86 26.24 -14.23
C PRO A 567 25.63 27.75 -14.40
N PRO A 568 26.58 28.62 -13.96
CA PRO A 568 26.36 30.06 -13.85
C PRO A 568 26.19 30.75 -15.22
N HIS A 569 26.72 30.15 -16.29
CA HIS A 569 26.70 30.70 -17.63
C HIS A 569 25.83 29.85 -18.55
N THR A 570 24.78 30.47 -19.09
CA THR A 570 23.95 29.88 -20.15
C THR A 570 24.64 30.09 -21.49
N LYS A 571 24.66 29.07 -22.36
CA LYS A 571 25.19 29.20 -23.74
C LYS A 571 24.40 30.22 -24.57
N ASN A 572 23.09 30.27 -24.36
CA ASN A 572 22.22 31.27 -24.99
C ASN A 572 22.12 32.50 -24.09
N TRP A 573 22.53 33.65 -24.63
CA TRP A 573 22.44 34.92 -23.93
C TRP A 573 21.01 35.50 -24.00
N ARG A 574 20.49 35.96 -22.85
CA ARG A 574 19.23 36.72 -22.77
C ARG A 574 19.43 37.94 -21.86
N PRO A 575 19.03 39.15 -22.28
CA PRO A 575 19.21 40.35 -21.47
C PRO A 575 18.32 40.32 -20.23
N GLN A 576 18.93 40.42 -19.04
CA GLN A 576 18.25 40.77 -17.79
C GLN A 576 18.69 42.19 -17.42
N LEU A 577 17.74 43.11 -17.28
CA LEU A 577 18.03 44.55 -17.25
C LEU A 577 17.96 45.10 -15.83
N LEU A 578 18.99 45.84 -15.42
CA LEU A 578 18.92 46.81 -14.33
C LEU A 578 18.77 48.20 -14.95
N VAL A 579 17.65 48.85 -14.67
CA VAL A 579 17.28 50.15 -15.21
C VAL A 579 17.52 51.20 -14.13
N LEU A 580 18.49 52.08 -14.34
CA LEU A 580 18.78 53.16 -13.40
C LEU A 580 17.99 54.40 -13.81
N LEU A 581 17.11 54.87 -12.93
CA LEU A 581 16.32 56.08 -13.12
C LEU A 581 16.83 57.21 -12.22
N ASN A 582 17.11 58.34 -12.84
CA ASN A 582 17.45 59.57 -12.13
C ASN A 582 16.17 60.28 -11.69
N LEU A 583 16.18 60.73 -10.44
CA LEU A 583 15.11 61.51 -9.83
C LEU A 583 15.45 63.00 -9.86
N ASP A 584 14.42 63.82 -10.04
CA ASP A 584 14.47 65.28 -9.88
C ASP A 584 14.40 65.71 -8.41
N CYS A 585 14.61 67.00 -8.14
CA CYS A 585 14.48 67.58 -6.79
C CYS A 585 13.07 67.41 -6.20
N GLU A 586 12.05 67.31 -7.06
CA GLU A 586 10.66 67.00 -6.69
C GLU A 586 10.37 65.49 -6.60
N GLN A 587 11.40 64.64 -6.70
CA GLN A 587 11.32 63.18 -6.67
C GLN A 587 10.52 62.56 -7.83
N LEU A 588 10.44 63.27 -8.97
CA LEU A 588 9.88 62.80 -10.23
C LEU A 588 10.94 62.13 -11.10
N VAL A 589 10.53 61.21 -11.97
CA VAL A 589 11.44 60.52 -12.91
C VAL A 589 11.83 61.45 -14.07
N LYS A 590 13.12 61.81 -14.18
CA LYS A 590 13.66 62.66 -15.26
C LYS A 590 13.41 62.11 -16.67
N HIS A 591 13.53 60.79 -16.82
CA HIS A 591 13.53 60.11 -18.13
C HIS A 591 12.56 58.93 -18.18
N PRO A 592 11.24 59.18 -18.25
CA PRO A 592 10.23 58.11 -18.26
C PRO A 592 10.27 57.26 -19.55
N ARG A 593 10.78 57.81 -20.66
CA ARG A 593 10.92 57.07 -21.93
C ARG A 593 11.82 55.84 -21.81
N LEU A 594 12.75 55.82 -20.86
CA LEU A 594 13.62 54.68 -20.64
C LEU A 594 12.84 53.45 -20.15
N LEU A 595 11.76 53.65 -19.38
CA LEU A 595 10.81 52.59 -19.02
C LEU A 595 10.00 52.10 -20.22
N SER A 596 9.61 53.00 -21.12
CA SER A 596 8.90 52.61 -22.35
C SER A 596 9.80 51.77 -23.28
N PHE A 597 11.08 52.14 -23.38
CA PHE A 597 12.07 51.39 -24.15
C PHE A 597 12.35 50.02 -23.54
N THR A 598 12.50 49.92 -22.22
CA THR A 598 12.73 48.63 -21.54
C THR A 598 11.51 47.72 -21.65
N SER A 599 10.30 48.30 -21.59
CA SER A 599 9.05 47.59 -21.87
C SER A 599 9.01 47.01 -23.28
N GLN A 600 9.34 47.81 -24.30
CA GLN A 600 9.41 47.35 -25.69
C GLN A 600 10.49 46.27 -25.90
N LEU A 601 11.66 46.46 -25.29
CA LEU A 601 12.80 45.54 -25.42
C LEU A 601 12.51 44.17 -24.77
N LYS A 602 11.72 44.13 -23.69
CA LYS A 602 11.42 42.90 -22.94
C LYS A 602 10.06 42.31 -23.27
N ALA A 603 9.13 43.10 -23.82
CA ALA A 603 7.76 42.71 -24.11
C ALA A 603 7.09 41.94 -22.94
N GLY A 604 7.32 42.41 -21.71
CA GLY A 604 6.80 41.80 -20.48
C GLY A 604 7.44 40.46 -20.07
N LYS A 605 8.56 40.04 -20.68
CA LYS A 605 9.21 38.75 -20.41
C LYS A 605 10.61 38.89 -19.79
N GLY A 606 10.87 38.08 -18.76
CA GLY A 606 12.15 38.00 -18.06
C GLY A 606 12.30 39.04 -16.94
N LEU A 607 13.48 39.07 -16.31
CA LEU A 607 13.73 39.92 -15.16
C LEU A 607 14.08 41.34 -15.60
N THR A 608 13.44 42.33 -14.98
CA THR A 608 13.81 43.73 -15.10
C THR A 608 13.62 44.40 -13.74
N ILE A 609 14.69 45.04 -13.28
CA ILE A 609 14.77 45.69 -11.98
C ILE A 609 14.98 47.17 -12.25
N VAL A 610 14.19 48.01 -11.61
CA VAL A 610 14.31 49.46 -11.67
C VAL A 610 14.96 49.92 -10.38
N GLY A 611 16.15 50.49 -10.50
CA GLY A 611 16.92 51.06 -9.40
C GLY A 611 16.87 52.58 -9.42
N SER A 612 16.70 53.20 -8.25
CA SER A 612 16.89 54.65 -8.11
C SER A 612 17.55 55.00 -6.78
N VAL A 613 18.28 56.11 -6.77
CA VAL A 613 19.04 56.60 -5.62
C VAL A 613 18.45 57.93 -5.15
N LEU A 614 17.95 57.93 -3.91
CA LEU A 614 17.43 59.12 -3.25
C LEU A 614 18.56 59.84 -2.51
N GLN A 615 18.62 61.17 -2.67
CA GLN A 615 19.53 62.02 -1.94
C GLN A 615 18.88 62.47 -0.61
N GLY A 616 19.47 62.10 0.53
CA GLY A 616 19.00 62.51 1.86
C GLY A 616 19.27 61.51 2.98
N THR A 617 18.92 61.89 4.21
CA THR A 617 18.90 61.04 5.41
C THR A 617 17.76 60.01 5.32
N TYR A 618 18.08 58.74 5.59
CA TYR A 618 17.13 57.61 5.49
C TYR A 618 15.92 57.72 6.43
N LEU A 619 16.09 58.39 7.59
CA LEU A 619 15.11 58.39 8.68
C LEU A 619 13.81 59.18 8.36
N ASP A 620 13.85 60.17 7.46
CA ASP A 620 12.74 61.13 7.35
C ASP A 620 11.85 60.98 6.10
N LYS A 621 12.29 60.24 5.06
CA LYS A 621 11.68 60.34 3.70
C LYS A 621 11.23 59.02 3.06
N CYS A 622 11.36 57.87 3.72
CA CYS A 622 11.31 56.58 3.01
C CYS A 622 9.89 56.12 2.58
N THR A 623 8.91 56.17 3.49
CA THR A 623 7.60 55.51 3.30
C THR A 623 6.64 56.24 2.35
N GLU A 624 6.61 57.57 2.36
CA GLU A 624 5.75 58.35 1.46
C GLU A 624 6.30 58.40 0.03
N THR A 625 7.62 58.55 -0.10
CA THR A 625 8.30 58.62 -1.41
C THR A 625 8.23 57.29 -2.15
N GLN A 626 8.41 56.17 -1.46
CA GLN A 626 8.34 54.84 -2.07
C GLN A 626 6.94 54.54 -2.62
N LYS A 627 5.87 54.99 -1.93
CA LYS A 627 4.49 54.86 -2.43
C LYS A 627 4.23 55.72 -3.67
N LYS A 628 4.62 57.00 -3.65
CA LYS A 628 4.50 57.90 -4.82
C LYS A 628 5.25 57.37 -6.03
N TYR A 629 6.49 56.91 -5.82
CA TYR A 629 7.33 56.31 -6.85
C TYR A 629 6.72 55.02 -7.44
N LEU A 630 6.14 54.16 -6.59
CA LEU A 630 5.42 52.96 -7.04
C LEU A 630 4.13 53.29 -7.80
N GLU A 631 3.42 54.36 -7.44
CA GLU A 631 2.21 54.80 -8.14
C GLU A 631 2.51 55.34 -9.54
N GLU A 632 3.58 56.14 -9.70
CA GLU A 632 4.03 56.60 -11.02
C GLU A 632 4.52 55.45 -11.91
N LEU A 633 5.08 54.39 -11.30
CA LEU A 633 5.57 53.21 -12.00
C LEU A 633 4.48 52.21 -12.42
N LYS A 634 3.19 52.43 -12.10
CA LYS A 634 2.05 51.57 -12.50
C LYS A 634 1.73 51.58 -14.01
N LEU A 635 2.66 52.00 -14.87
CA LEU A 635 2.59 51.97 -16.33
C LEU A 635 2.72 50.53 -16.88
N GLY A 636 1.75 49.66 -16.57
CA GLY A 636 1.46 48.44 -17.33
C GLY A 636 2.55 47.37 -17.43
N THR A 637 3.61 47.42 -16.61
CA THR A 637 4.81 46.59 -16.77
C THR A 637 5.23 45.83 -15.52
N THR A 638 5.70 44.59 -15.72
CA THR A 638 6.18 43.69 -14.67
C THR A 638 7.63 43.98 -14.29
N PHE A 639 7.87 44.78 -13.25
CA PHE A 639 9.21 45.15 -12.76
C PHE A 639 9.34 45.02 -11.24
N PHE A 640 10.56 44.79 -10.76
CA PHE A 640 10.92 44.95 -9.35
C PHE A 640 11.52 46.33 -9.11
N CYS A 641 11.17 46.99 -8.01
CA CYS A 641 11.65 48.33 -7.68
C CYS A 641 12.60 48.27 -6.48
N THR A 642 13.80 48.82 -6.64
CA THR A 642 14.80 48.96 -5.57
C THR A 642 15.16 50.43 -5.40
N LEU A 643 14.90 50.97 -4.20
CA LEU A 643 15.20 52.35 -3.83
C LEU A 643 16.26 52.35 -2.72
N VAL A 644 17.32 53.14 -2.91
CA VAL A 644 18.42 53.26 -1.94
C VAL A 644 18.62 54.72 -1.56
N GLY A 645 18.66 55.03 -0.26
CA GLY A 645 18.96 56.38 0.23
C GLY A 645 20.46 56.59 0.44
N CYS A 646 21.00 57.74 0.01
CA CYS A 646 22.41 58.11 0.18
C CYS A 646 22.57 59.56 0.68
N LEU A 647 23.50 59.77 1.61
CA LEU A 647 23.71 61.05 2.32
C LEU A 647 24.51 62.11 1.52
N ASN A 648 25.42 61.69 0.62
CA ASN A 648 26.40 62.59 -0.03
C ASN A 648 26.36 62.51 -1.56
N ILE A 649 26.51 63.65 -2.26
CA ILE A 649 26.49 63.76 -3.74
C ILE A 649 27.64 62.98 -4.41
N LYS A 650 28.86 63.06 -3.86
CA LYS A 650 30.01 62.27 -4.37
C LYS A 650 29.80 60.77 -4.15
N GLN A 651 29.15 60.39 -3.05
CA GLN A 651 28.75 59.01 -2.80
C GLN A 651 27.54 58.61 -3.63
N HIS A 652 26.66 59.53 -4.06
CA HIS A 652 25.48 59.26 -4.88
C HIS A 652 25.87 58.72 -6.26
N HIS A 653 26.84 59.36 -6.92
CA HIS A 653 27.39 58.88 -8.19
C HIS A 653 28.10 57.52 -8.03
N SER A 654 28.95 57.37 -7.00
CA SER A 654 29.60 56.09 -6.71
C SER A 654 28.61 55.00 -6.25
N PHE A 655 27.53 55.32 -5.54
CA PHE A 655 26.54 54.33 -5.10
C PHE A 655 25.66 53.87 -6.24
N SER A 656 25.25 54.77 -7.12
CA SER A 656 24.43 54.46 -8.30
C SER A 656 25.19 53.59 -9.32
N LEU A 657 26.49 53.87 -9.51
CA LEU A 657 27.34 53.16 -10.49
C LEU A 657 28.11 51.96 -9.94
N TYR A 658 28.40 51.90 -8.63
CA TYR A 658 29.17 50.80 -8.01
C TYR A 658 28.34 49.96 -7.05
N TYR A 659 27.63 50.56 -6.09
CA TYR A 659 26.94 49.77 -5.05
C TYR A 659 25.66 49.10 -5.56
N LEU A 660 24.78 49.82 -6.27
CA LEU A 660 23.55 49.23 -6.82
C LEU A 660 23.86 48.09 -7.81
N PRO A 661 24.84 48.23 -8.73
CA PRO A 661 25.24 47.16 -9.65
C PRO A 661 26.00 45.99 -9.02
N HIS A 662 26.50 46.13 -7.79
CA HIS A 662 27.17 45.07 -7.04
C HIS A 662 26.36 44.58 -5.82
N MET A 663 25.17 45.12 -5.56
CA MET A 663 24.32 44.64 -4.48
C MET A 663 23.92 43.19 -4.75
N PRO A 664 24.04 42.30 -3.75
CA PRO A 664 23.64 40.92 -3.91
C PRO A 664 22.11 40.83 -4.02
N ASN A 665 21.63 40.55 -5.22
CA ASN A 665 20.29 40.01 -5.41
C ASN A 665 20.27 38.51 -5.09
N ASP A 666 19.08 38.03 -4.69
CA ASP A 666 18.80 36.63 -4.36
C ASP A 666 19.39 35.68 -5.42
N GLY A 667 20.26 34.78 -4.95
CA GLY A 667 21.18 33.96 -5.75
C GLY A 667 20.60 33.46 -7.07
N GLY A 668 21.35 33.66 -8.16
CA GLY A 668 20.97 33.26 -9.51
C GLY A 668 20.02 34.21 -10.27
N MET A 669 19.16 34.97 -9.57
CA MET A 669 18.21 35.91 -10.17
C MET A 669 18.78 37.34 -10.23
N ARG A 670 19.85 37.50 -11.03
CA ARG A 670 20.61 38.77 -11.15
C ARG A 670 20.45 39.42 -12.52
N TRP A 671 20.63 40.74 -12.57
CA TRP A 671 20.76 41.47 -13.84
C TRP A 671 22.04 41.05 -14.56
N LYS A 672 22.01 41.10 -15.89
CA LYS A 672 23.15 40.79 -16.78
C LYS A 672 23.56 42.01 -17.62
N LYS A 673 22.73 43.05 -17.67
CA LYS A 673 22.99 44.33 -18.34
C LYS A 673 22.43 45.47 -17.52
N ILE A 674 23.11 46.61 -17.59
CA ILE A 674 22.69 47.87 -16.98
C ILE A 674 22.26 48.80 -18.11
N ALA A 675 21.09 49.41 -17.96
CA ALA A 675 20.60 50.48 -18.82
C ALA A 675 20.53 51.75 -17.98
N SER A 676 21.33 52.76 -18.32
CA SER A 676 21.36 54.05 -17.65
C SER A 676 21.47 55.16 -18.69
N CYS A 677 20.69 56.23 -18.52
CA CYS A 677 20.90 57.49 -19.24
C CYS A 677 21.72 58.41 -18.33
N HIS A 678 23.04 58.25 -18.35
CA HIS A 678 23.93 59.33 -17.92
C HIS A 678 24.23 60.19 -19.15
N ILE A 679 23.68 61.40 -19.17
CA ILE A 679 24.30 62.48 -19.93
C ILE A 679 25.53 62.86 -19.13
N VAL A 680 26.71 62.49 -19.62
CA VAL A 680 27.97 63.05 -19.18
C VAL A 680 27.94 64.51 -19.65
N TYR A 681 27.50 65.42 -18.79
CA TYR A 681 28.05 66.77 -18.84
C TYR A 681 29.41 66.64 -18.16
N ASP A 682 30.43 66.38 -18.97
CA ASP A 682 31.77 66.81 -18.61
C ASP A 682 31.70 68.33 -18.50
N ASP A 683 31.99 68.83 -17.31
CA ASP A 683 32.33 70.23 -17.09
C ASP A 683 33.45 70.60 -18.08
N ILE A 684 33.13 71.48 -19.04
CA ILE A 684 34.10 72.38 -19.69
C ILE A 684 33.81 73.78 -19.15
#